data_AF-A0A812V861-F1
#
_entry.id   AF-A0A812V861-F1
#
_cell.length_a   1.000
_cell.length_b   1.000
_cell.length_c   1.000
_cell.angle_alpha   90.00
_cell.angle_beta   90.00
_cell.angle_gamma   90.00
#
_symmetry.space_group_name_H-M   'P 1'
#
loop_
_entity.id
_entity.type
_entity.pdbx_description
1 polymer ?
#
loop_
_entity_poly.entity_id
_entity_poly.type
_entity_poly.pdbx_seq_one_letter_code
_entity_poly.pdbx_strand_id
1 'polypeptide(L)'
;MADVPDGSAPEVVEEHAKETLRSRLWRSFGRAIRSKEMKEACAFYDAVRRDARRCDPKTVVDVCGGHGGLGMLFVAHGIAGRLVIIDQSKPPSHELLRAAWSEYLGTASVSYDARPLREALPEVLRACEDSVLVVACHACQHLAREIVDCCLARKASFAVCPCCPKDPDGSIQAAATAMGVDFSAAMILAEMGRVAPRCRVALRMFDSQISPHNRILFGRLGPSDGDRDDPPRASVQDGQDVELETRGGYPNGAEERLRRAYERAHAHSHGTAASGTAGLWSTEEALASLRRGDDELRRKTDAVHELLAPLRGDGSLAAALDALEVRESPRQHFRARTIVAVGASPASDGSDGAGLFRYVPDGSRGLTLEANISKETLLTQISAALPAVADLLGSSERLGEMLRGLRCVKFHGTLGGKPPQLLVCLVYGPEAAPAEGFLLEELRLRLEESLCAAGHATEVVTMASAKGTTRCCPEGRDFVDELLEIPGRGPLSYRQPFGQFSNPNPHIAIATADWLSEIVQHELGGTTDLLELYCGAGSHTLVLAPLFRHVLAVEINRHLVAAAKHNVTSNGLENVTVMRAPSEDFCRRVLRRRGYELRSEHAPPLQLRFGCTVVDPPRAGLDSVTLEAVAGYDHVLYVSCNPQALRSNLEVLLNTHDVCRLVLLDHFPCSAHVEMAVHLRKRSNAAES
;
A
#
# COMPACT_ATOMS: atom_id res chain seq x y z
N MET A 1 62.14 -19.35 -3.01
CA MET A 1 62.12 -20.25 -1.85
C MET A 1 61.26 -19.63 -0.78
N ALA A 2 60.47 -20.46 -0.11
CA ALA A 2 59.44 -20.10 0.86
C ALA A 2 59.95 -19.22 1.99
N ASP A 3 59.05 -18.41 2.57
CA ASP A 3 58.96 -18.27 4.02
C ASP A 3 57.56 -17.77 4.44
N VAL A 4 57.01 -18.47 5.43
CA VAL A 4 55.75 -18.23 6.16
C VAL A 4 56.05 -17.29 7.33
N PRO A 5 55.10 -16.45 7.77
CA PRO A 5 55.04 -16.09 9.19
C PRO A 5 53.78 -16.62 9.87
N ASP A 6 54.06 -17.19 11.04
CA ASP A 6 53.22 -17.85 12.02
C ASP A 6 52.39 -16.84 12.85
N GLY A 7 51.41 -17.40 13.55
CA GLY A 7 50.27 -16.71 14.15
C GLY A 7 50.56 -15.80 15.33
N SER A 8 49.62 -14.86 15.51
CA SER A 8 49.18 -14.41 16.83
C SER A 8 47.67 -14.17 16.74
N ALA A 9 46.92 -14.93 17.54
CA ALA A 9 45.47 -14.82 17.68
C ALA A 9 45.12 -13.53 18.44
N PRO A 10 44.05 -12.79 18.06
CA PRO A 10 43.55 -11.72 18.89
C PRO A 10 42.67 -12.30 20.00
N GLU A 11 43.00 -11.91 21.24
CA GLU A 11 42.29 -12.17 22.47
C GLU A 11 40.79 -11.83 22.33
N VAL A 12 39.94 -12.81 22.62
CA VAL A 12 38.49 -12.62 22.79
C VAL A 12 38.29 -12.03 24.18
N VAL A 13 38.05 -10.72 24.25
CA VAL A 13 37.59 -10.05 25.47
C VAL A 13 36.13 -10.47 25.72
N GLU A 14 35.91 -11.21 26.81
CA GLU A 14 34.60 -11.53 27.36
C GLU A 14 33.89 -10.26 27.84
N GLU A 15 32.88 -9.82 27.10
CA GLU A 15 31.89 -8.85 27.59
C GLU A 15 30.52 -9.53 27.64
N HIS A 16 30.26 -10.24 28.73
CA HIS A 16 28.94 -10.80 29.07
C HIS A 16 27.99 -9.66 29.47
N ALA A 17 27.51 -8.89 28.50
CA ALA A 17 26.40 -7.96 28.67
C ALA A 17 25.08 -8.74 28.78
N LYS A 18 24.30 -8.44 29.83
CA LYS A 18 22.97 -9.01 30.14
C LYS A 18 22.10 -9.13 28.90
N GLU A 19 22.04 -10.34 28.37
CA GLU A 19 21.24 -10.64 27.20
C GLU A 19 19.74 -10.56 27.56
N THR A 20 19.04 -9.57 27.02
CA THR A 20 17.59 -9.40 27.25
C THR A 20 16.80 -10.60 26.72
N LEU A 21 15.64 -10.90 27.33
CA LEU A 21 14.71 -11.93 26.85
C LEU A 21 14.43 -11.80 25.33
N ARG A 22 14.39 -10.56 24.84
CA ARG A 22 14.23 -10.18 23.43
C ARG A 22 15.34 -10.75 22.53
N SER A 23 16.59 -10.67 22.96
CA SER A 23 17.76 -11.21 22.21
C SER A 23 17.78 -12.74 22.19
N ARG A 24 17.35 -13.40 23.27
CA ARG A 24 17.24 -14.86 23.34
C ARG A 24 16.11 -15.40 22.47
N LEU A 25 14.94 -14.77 22.54
CA LEU A 25 13.80 -15.08 21.66
C LEU A 25 14.21 -14.90 20.19
N TRP A 26 14.82 -13.75 19.83
CA TRP A 26 15.27 -13.46 18.46
C TRP A 26 16.24 -14.50 17.88
N ARG A 27 17.18 -15.02 18.68
CA ARG A 27 18.12 -16.07 18.25
C ARG A 27 17.45 -17.40 17.98
N SER A 28 16.52 -17.83 18.83
CA SER A 28 15.74 -19.06 18.61
C SER A 28 14.90 -18.99 17.32
N PHE A 29 14.52 -17.77 16.90
CA PHE A 29 13.67 -17.51 15.73
C PHE A 29 14.36 -17.35 14.39
N GLY A 30 15.67 -17.07 14.37
CA GLY A 30 16.41 -16.78 13.13
C GLY A 30 16.29 -17.86 12.04
N ARG A 31 15.83 -19.06 12.40
CA ARG A 31 15.58 -20.18 11.48
C ARG A 31 14.10 -20.53 11.22
N ALA A 32 13.13 -20.09 12.04
CA ALA A 32 11.74 -20.58 11.96
C ALA A 32 10.68 -19.49 11.67
N ILE A 33 10.91 -18.22 12.05
CA ILE A 33 9.94 -17.13 11.80
C ILE A 33 10.71 -15.87 11.39
N ARG A 34 10.74 -15.63 10.08
CA ARG A 34 11.18 -14.36 9.49
C ARG A 34 9.95 -13.51 9.20
N SER A 35 9.48 -12.63 10.09
CA SER A 35 8.31 -11.83 9.69
C SER A 35 8.13 -10.52 10.46
N LYS A 36 7.57 -9.56 9.73
CA LYS A 36 6.99 -8.30 10.19
C LYS A 36 5.99 -8.51 11.35
N GLU A 37 5.23 -9.61 11.32
CA GLU A 37 4.24 -9.99 12.34
C GLU A 37 4.83 -10.09 13.75
N MET A 38 6.03 -10.68 13.90
CA MET A 38 6.69 -10.78 15.22
C MET A 38 7.16 -9.40 15.72
N LYS A 39 7.61 -8.52 14.81
CA LYS A 39 7.95 -7.13 15.15
C LYS A 39 6.70 -6.35 15.57
N GLU A 40 5.59 -6.54 14.86
CA GLU A 40 4.30 -5.94 15.19
C GLU A 40 3.76 -6.46 16.53
N ALA A 41 3.85 -7.76 16.80
CA ALA A 41 3.45 -8.34 18.09
C ALA A 41 4.28 -7.79 19.27
N CYS A 42 5.61 -7.68 19.10
CA CYS A 42 6.48 -7.09 20.11
C CYS A 42 6.20 -5.60 20.32
N ALA A 43 6.01 -4.84 19.24
CA ALA A 43 5.70 -3.41 19.31
C ALA A 43 4.32 -3.14 19.93
N PHE A 44 3.33 -3.97 19.59
CA PHE A 44 2.00 -3.96 20.20
C PHE A 44 2.12 -4.21 21.70
N TYR A 45 2.79 -5.30 22.09
CA TYR A 45 3.01 -5.64 23.50
C TYR A 45 3.68 -4.49 24.26
N ASP A 46 4.76 -3.92 23.72
CA ASP A 46 5.49 -2.82 24.38
C ASP A 46 4.63 -1.57 24.55
N ALA A 47 3.75 -1.27 23.58
CA ALA A 47 2.83 -0.13 23.63
C ALA A 47 1.74 -0.27 24.70
N VAL A 48 1.32 -1.50 25.03
CA VAL A 48 0.18 -1.73 25.95
C VAL A 48 0.53 -2.42 27.27
N ARG A 49 1.74 -2.97 27.44
CA ARG A 49 2.12 -3.79 28.62
C ARG A 49 1.87 -3.10 29.96
N ARG A 50 2.02 -1.78 30.03
CA ARG A 50 1.78 -1.00 31.28
C ARG A 50 0.29 -0.96 31.62
N ASP A 51 -0.57 -0.74 30.64
CA ASP A 51 -2.02 -0.72 30.84
C ASP A 51 -2.58 -2.13 31.03
N ALA A 52 -2.04 -3.11 30.32
CA ALA A 52 -2.37 -4.52 30.49
C ALA A 52 -2.10 -5.00 31.93
N ARG A 53 -0.96 -4.62 32.53
CA ARG A 53 -0.68 -4.92 33.96
C ARG A 53 -1.69 -4.26 34.92
N ARG A 54 -2.23 -3.09 34.57
CA ARG A 54 -3.27 -2.41 35.37
C ARG A 54 -4.66 -3.03 35.25
N CYS A 55 -4.85 -3.96 34.31
CA CYS A 55 -6.07 -4.77 34.22
C CYS A 55 -6.00 -6.03 35.09
N ASP A 56 -4.81 -6.40 35.61
CA ASP A 56 -4.52 -7.66 36.31
C ASP A 56 -5.26 -8.87 35.70
N PRO A 57 -5.11 -9.16 34.39
CA PRO A 57 -5.87 -10.22 33.75
C PRO A 57 -5.37 -11.60 34.21
N LYS A 58 -6.27 -12.48 34.66
CA LYS A 58 -5.92 -13.89 34.85
C LYS A 58 -5.85 -14.63 33.52
N THR A 59 -6.66 -14.20 32.54
CA THR A 59 -6.69 -14.77 31.20
C THR A 59 -6.44 -13.70 30.13
N VAL A 60 -5.53 -13.99 29.20
CA VAL A 60 -5.39 -13.25 27.94
C VAL A 60 -6.05 -14.05 26.82
N VAL A 61 -6.87 -13.38 26.01
CA VAL A 61 -7.47 -13.97 24.80
C VAL A 61 -6.87 -13.28 23.58
N ASP A 62 -6.08 -14.01 22.81
CA ASP A 62 -5.46 -13.53 21.57
C ASP A 62 -6.37 -13.88 20.39
N VAL A 63 -7.09 -12.88 19.87
CA VAL A 63 -8.06 -13.06 18.78
C VAL A 63 -7.45 -12.65 17.45
N CYS A 64 -7.76 -13.42 16.39
CA CYS A 64 -6.98 -13.36 15.15
C CYS A 64 -5.50 -13.65 15.42
N GLY A 65 -5.25 -14.55 16.37
CA GLY A 65 -3.93 -14.74 16.95
C GLY A 65 -2.95 -15.42 16.00
N GLY A 66 -3.43 -16.05 14.92
CA GLY A 66 -2.62 -16.77 13.94
C GLY A 66 -1.68 -17.78 14.59
N HIS A 67 -0.42 -17.40 14.76
CA HIS A 67 0.57 -18.26 15.42
C HIS A 67 0.51 -18.24 16.96
N GLY A 68 -0.19 -17.26 17.55
CA GLY A 68 -0.32 -17.03 18.99
C GLY A 68 0.81 -16.22 19.62
N GLY A 69 1.69 -15.65 18.79
CA GLY A 69 2.91 -14.97 19.26
C GLY A 69 2.62 -13.74 20.12
N LEU A 70 1.54 -13.00 19.82
CA LEU A 70 1.13 -11.86 20.63
C LEU A 70 0.70 -12.32 22.03
N GLY A 71 -0.25 -13.24 22.14
CA GLY A 71 -0.71 -13.75 23.43
C GLY A 71 0.40 -14.41 24.25
N MET A 72 1.31 -15.14 23.60
CA MET A 72 2.47 -15.75 24.26
C MET A 72 3.41 -14.71 24.87
N LEU A 73 3.56 -13.51 24.27
CA LEU A 73 4.35 -12.41 24.88
C LEU A 73 3.76 -11.96 26.22
N PHE A 74 2.44 -11.83 26.32
CA PHE A 74 1.80 -11.40 27.57
C PHE A 74 2.03 -12.42 28.69
N VAL A 75 1.88 -13.70 28.37
CA VAL A 75 2.08 -14.78 29.34
C VAL A 75 3.55 -14.98 29.70
N ALA A 76 4.47 -14.96 28.72
CA ALA A 76 5.91 -15.10 28.97
C ALA A 76 6.47 -13.96 29.85
N HIS A 77 5.81 -12.81 29.85
CA HIS A 77 6.14 -11.68 30.73
C HIS A 77 5.32 -11.62 32.03
N GLY A 78 4.56 -12.67 32.34
CA GLY A 78 3.80 -12.84 33.57
C GLY A 78 2.59 -11.90 33.70
N ILE A 79 2.03 -11.43 32.58
CA ILE A 79 0.82 -10.58 32.62
C ILE A 79 -0.44 -11.42 32.91
N ALA A 80 -0.47 -12.69 32.49
CA ALA A 80 -1.57 -13.62 32.76
C ALA A 80 -1.05 -15.05 32.93
N GLY A 81 -1.80 -15.87 33.68
CA GLY A 81 -1.51 -17.30 33.88
C GLY A 81 -2.19 -18.22 32.86
N ARG A 82 -3.11 -17.69 32.06
CA ARG A 82 -3.85 -18.43 31.03
C ARG A 82 -3.91 -17.65 29.72
N LEU A 83 -3.68 -18.35 28.61
CA LEU A 83 -3.81 -17.87 27.25
C LEU A 83 -4.79 -18.74 26.47
N VAL A 84 -5.76 -18.09 25.84
CA VAL A 84 -6.63 -18.70 24.83
C VAL A 84 -6.39 -17.98 23.51
N ILE A 85 -5.94 -18.71 22.49
CA ILE A 85 -5.78 -18.17 21.14
C ILE A 85 -7.01 -18.57 20.32
N ILE A 86 -7.64 -17.61 19.66
CA ILE A 86 -8.82 -17.83 18.82
C ILE A 86 -8.48 -17.43 17.38
N ASP A 87 -8.52 -18.42 16.49
CA ASP A 87 -8.39 -18.23 15.05
C ASP A 87 -9.12 -19.34 14.30
N GLN A 88 -9.48 -19.14 13.03
CA GLN A 88 -10.23 -20.12 12.24
C GLN A 88 -9.41 -21.37 11.87
N SER A 89 -8.09 -21.28 11.98
CA SER A 89 -7.16 -22.37 11.72
C SER A 89 -6.04 -22.34 12.77
N LYS A 90 -5.58 -23.52 13.19
CA LYS A 90 -4.39 -23.67 14.04
C LYS A 90 -3.19 -24.02 13.15
N PRO A 91 -2.28 -23.08 12.87
CA PRO A 91 -1.16 -23.34 11.97
C PRO A 91 -0.12 -24.26 12.64
N PRO A 92 0.59 -25.13 11.89
CA PRO A 92 1.64 -26.00 12.45
C PRO A 92 2.75 -25.24 13.19
N SER A 93 3.01 -23.99 12.78
CA SER A 93 3.97 -23.10 13.45
C SER A 93 3.56 -22.71 14.87
N HIS A 94 2.30 -22.84 15.25
CA HIS A 94 1.86 -22.64 16.63
C HIS A 94 2.51 -23.65 17.59
N GLU A 95 2.54 -24.93 17.22
CA GLU A 95 3.16 -25.96 18.07
C GLU A 95 4.68 -25.77 18.15
N LEU A 96 5.32 -25.36 17.04
CA LEU A 96 6.74 -25.01 17.02
C LEU A 96 7.04 -23.81 17.93
N LEU A 97 6.19 -22.78 17.91
CA LEU A 97 6.30 -21.62 18.78
C LEU A 97 6.13 -21.96 20.25
N ARG A 98 5.07 -22.70 20.55
CA ARG A 98 4.76 -23.14 21.91
C ARG A 98 5.89 -23.99 22.48
N ALA A 99 6.42 -24.93 21.68
CA ALA A 99 7.56 -25.75 22.06
C ALA A 99 8.81 -24.88 22.30
N ALA A 100 9.11 -23.95 21.39
CA ALA A 100 10.24 -23.03 21.51
C ALA A 100 10.12 -22.07 22.71
N TRP A 101 8.90 -21.80 23.17
CA TRP A 101 8.61 -20.90 24.28
C TRP A 101 8.29 -21.62 25.58
N SER A 102 8.35 -22.95 25.60
CA SER A 102 7.96 -23.77 26.75
C SER A 102 8.65 -23.34 28.05
N GLU A 103 9.95 -23.03 28.00
CA GLU A 103 10.72 -22.54 29.16
C GLU A 103 10.28 -21.14 29.64
N TYR A 104 9.78 -20.30 28.74
CA TYR A 104 9.34 -18.93 29.04
C TYR A 104 7.87 -18.83 29.45
N LEU A 105 7.05 -19.78 28.99
CA LEU A 105 5.63 -19.86 29.33
C LEU A 105 5.40 -20.39 30.76
N GLY A 106 6.41 -21.02 31.37
CA GLY A 106 6.38 -21.49 32.75
C GLY A 106 5.18 -22.43 33.01
N THR A 107 4.39 -22.13 34.04
CA THR A 107 3.18 -22.90 34.41
C THR A 107 1.91 -22.42 33.70
N ALA A 108 2.03 -21.52 32.73
CA ALA A 108 0.85 -20.91 32.13
C ALA A 108 0.12 -21.89 31.21
N SER A 109 -1.21 -21.89 31.30
CA SER A 109 -2.05 -22.71 30.44
C SER A 109 -2.23 -22.03 29.08
N VAL A 110 -1.80 -22.69 28.01
CA VAL A 110 -1.97 -22.20 26.63
C VAL A 110 -2.90 -23.14 25.88
N SER A 111 -3.98 -22.59 25.34
CA SER A 111 -5.00 -23.32 24.57
C SER A 111 -5.30 -22.60 23.27
N TYR A 112 -5.78 -23.36 22.28
CA TYR A 112 -6.10 -22.86 20.94
C TYR A 112 -7.52 -23.30 20.58
N ASP A 113 -8.39 -22.35 20.28
CA ASP A 113 -9.75 -22.59 19.80
C ASP A 113 -9.79 -22.27 18.30
N ALA A 114 -9.96 -23.31 17.48
CA ALA A 114 -9.92 -23.23 16.02
C ALA A 114 -11.29 -22.88 15.39
N ARG A 115 -12.27 -22.50 16.20
CA ARG A 115 -13.62 -22.16 15.71
C ARG A 115 -13.71 -20.70 15.25
N PRO A 116 -14.69 -20.34 14.41
CA PRO A 116 -14.88 -18.97 13.98
C PRO A 116 -15.01 -17.99 15.16
N LEU A 117 -14.40 -16.80 15.04
CA LEU A 117 -14.35 -15.80 16.11
C LEU A 117 -15.74 -15.49 16.72
N ARG A 118 -16.77 -15.38 15.87
CA ARG A 118 -18.14 -15.07 16.28
C ARG A 118 -18.77 -16.14 17.17
N GLU A 119 -18.29 -17.38 17.08
CA GLU A 119 -18.72 -18.50 17.90
C GLU A 119 -17.83 -18.63 19.14
N ALA A 120 -16.52 -18.65 18.94
CA ALA A 120 -15.53 -18.93 19.98
C ALA A 120 -15.43 -17.80 21.02
N LEU A 121 -15.30 -16.54 20.61
CA LEU A 121 -15.03 -15.44 21.54
C LEU A 121 -16.15 -15.26 22.58
N PRO A 122 -17.45 -15.24 22.23
CA PRO A 122 -18.51 -15.15 23.22
C PRO A 122 -18.57 -16.34 24.19
N GLU A 123 -18.14 -17.53 23.77
CA GLU A 123 -18.09 -18.72 24.61
C GLU A 123 -16.89 -18.71 25.55
N VAL A 124 -15.70 -18.39 25.05
CA VAL A 124 -14.49 -18.23 25.86
C VAL A 124 -14.72 -17.16 26.92
N LEU A 125 -15.30 -16.01 26.55
CA LEU A 125 -15.65 -14.97 27.51
C LEU A 125 -16.81 -15.35 28.45
N ARG A 126 -17.64 -16.38 28.16
CA ARG A 126 -18.61 -16.92 29.15
C ARG A 126 -17.92 -17.82 30.16
N ALA A 127 -16.97 -18.63 29.67
CA ALA A 127 -16.32 -19.66 30.45
C ALA A 127 -15.20 -19.12 31.36
N CYS A 128 -14.77 -17.86 31.16
CA CYS A 128 -13.84 -17.18 32.04
C CYS A 128 -14.59 -16.50 33.19
N GLU A 129 -14.39 -16.99 34.41
CA GLU A 129 -14.91 -16.36 35.64
C GLU A 129 -14.00 -15.25 36.17
N ASP A 130 -12.76 -15.20 35.69
CA ASP A 130 -11.73 -14.24 36.11
C ASP A 130 -11.61 -13.02 35.18
N SER A 131 -10.77 -12.04 35.56
CA SER A 131 -10.42 -10.89 34.72
C SER A 131 -9.79 -11.32 33.39
N VAL A 132 -10.34 -10.78 32.29
CA VAL A 132 -9.90 -11.08 30.92
C VAL A 132 -9.35 -9.83 30.23
N LEU A 133 -8.24 -9.99 29.50
CA LEU A 133 -7.74 -9.04 28.52
C LEU A 133 -7.77 -9.66 27.12
N VAL A 134 -8.59 -9.10 26.23
CA VAL A 134 -8.64 -9.50 24.82
C VAL A 134 -7.64 -8.66 24.01
N VAL A 135 -6.78 -9.28 23.21
CA VAL A 135 -5.78 -8.59 22.38
C VAL A 135 -5.92 -8.96 20.91
N ALA A 136 -5.75 -7.98 20.02
CA ALA A 136 -5.80 -8.19 18.57
C ALA A 136 -4.88 -7.20 17.82
N CYS A 137 -3.87 -7.68 17.11
CA CYS A 137 -2.92 -6.83 16.36
C CYS A 137 -3.31 -6.61 14.88
N HIS A 138 -4.17 -7.45 14.30
CA HIS A 138 -4.53 -7.42 12.88
C HIS A 138 -6.03 -7.58 12.57
N ALA A 139 -6.92 -7.17 13.48
CA ALA A 139 -8.35 -7.22 13.21
C ALA A 139 -8.75 -6.15 12.17
N CYS A 140 -9.55 -6.48 11.14
CA CYS A 140 -10.12 -5.44 10.27
C CYS A 140 -11.09 -4.53 11.07
N GLN A 141 -11.42 -3.31 10.61
CA GLN A 141 -12.28 -2.40 11.41
C GLN A 141 -13.61 -3.03 11.85
N HIS A 142 -14.28 -3.79 10.96
CA HIS A 142 -15.53 -4.47 11.32
C HIS A 142 -15.31 -5.53 12.41
N LEU A 143 -14.22 -6.30 12.29
CA LEU A 143 -13.88 -7.35 13.25
C LEU A 143 -13.43 -6.76 14.59
N ALA A 144 -12.65 -5.68 14.56
CA ALA A 144 -12.25 -4.94 15.75
C ALA A 144 -13.48 -4.42 16.50
N ARG A 145 -14.47 -3.88 15.78
CA ARG A 145 -15.75 -3.43 16.37
C ARG A 145 -16.52 -4.58 17.01
N GLU A 146 -16.60 -5.73 16.34
CA GLU A 146 -17.25 -6.93 16.89
C GLU A 146 -16.56 -7.48 18.13
N ILE A 147 -15.22 -7.50 18.13
CA ILE A 147 -14.41 -7.88 19.29
C ILE A 147 -14.73 -6.95 20.46
N VAL A 148 -14.71 -5.64 20.22
CA VAL A 148 -14.99 -4.62 21.23
C VAL A 148 -16.41 -4.75 21.76
N ASP A 149 -17.41 -4.94 20.91
CA ASP A 149 -18.80 -5.12 21.33
C ASP A 149 -18.98 -6.38 22.18
N CYS A 150 -18.31 -7.48 21.81
CA CYS A 150 -18.29 -8.70 22.61
C CYS A 150 -17.63 -8.48 23.98
N CYS A 151 -16.49 -7.77 24.01
CA CYS A 151 -15.78 -7.43 25.24
C CYS A 151 -16.64 -6.57 26.18
N LEU A 152 -17.29 -5.53 25.64
CA LEU A 152 -18.17 -4.65 26.40
C LEU A 152 -19.38 -5.41 26.96
N ALA A 153 -20.02 -6.28 26.16
CA ALA A 153 -21.13 -7.10 26.61
C ALA A 153 -20.75 -8.02 27.78
N ARG A 154 -19.47 -8.40 27.88
CA ARG A 154 -18.95 -9.35 28.87
C ARG A 154 -18.02 -8.73 29.90
N LYS A 155 -17.92 -7.40 29.93
CA LYS A 155 -17.07 -6.64 30.85
C LYS A 155 -15.59 -7.09 30.82
N ALA A 156 -15.09 -7.52 29.66
CA ALA A 156 -13.68 -7.86 29.45
C ALA A 156 -12.88 -6.65 28.97
N SER A 157 -11.69 -6.42 29.53
CA SER A 157 -10.78 -5.38 29.02
C SER A 157 -10.25 -5.79 27.64
N PHE A 158 -9.88 -4.82 26.81
CA PHE A 158 -9.42 -5.09 25.45
C PHE A 158 -8.31 -4.16 24.98
N ALA A 159 -7.51 -4.64 24.04
CA ALA A 159 -6.55 -3.88 23.26
C ALA A 159 -6.66 -4.33 21.79
N VAL A 160 -7.13 -3.45 20.90
CA VAL A 160 -7.34 -3.80 19.49
C VAL A 160 -6.65 -2.81 18.56
N CYS A 161 -5.90 -3.31 17.59
CA CYS A 161 -5.28 -2.53 16.53
C CYS A 161 -6.00 -2.83 15.21
N PRO A 162 -6.92 -1.95 14.75
CA PRO A 162 -7.59 -2.14 13.49
C PRO A 162 -6.64 -1.96 12.31
N CYS A 163 -6.59 -2.93 11.39
CA CYS A 163 -5.62 -2.95 10.29
C CYS A 163 -6.09 -2.28 8.99
N CYS A 164 -7.38 -2.01 8.84
CA CYS A 164 -7.93 -1.30 7.67
C CYS A 164 -9.15 -0.45 8.05
N PRO A 165 -9.16 0.87 7.80
CA PRO A 165 -10.33 1.71 8.06
C PRO A 165 -11.39 1.46 6.99
N LYS A 166 -12.62 1.14 7.41
CA LYS A 166 -13.78 0.98 6.53
C LYS A 166 -14.93 1.84 7.03
N ASP A 167 -15.42 2.72 6.17
CA ASP A 167 -16.56 3.61 6.41
C ASP A 167 -17.57 3.43 5.26
N PRO A 168 -18.44 2.41 5.33
CA PRO A 168 -19.32 2.02 4.22
C PRO A 168 -20.25 3.15 3.76
N ASP A 169 -20.59 4.04 4.68
CA ASP A 169 -21.57 5.10 4.47
C ASP A 169 -20.90 6.45 4.19
N GLY A 170 -19.55 6.50 4.21
CA GLY A 170 -18.73 7.69 3.97
C GLY A 170 -18.86 8.81 5.02
N SER A 171 -19.61 8.58 6.09
CA SER A 171 -19.98 9.59 7.09
C SER A 171 -18.79 10.05 7.94
N ILE A 172 -17.90 9.12 8.32
CA ILE A 172 -16.71 9.41 9.11
C ILE A 172 -15.62 10.00 8.22
N GLN A 173 -15.50 9.54 6.97
CA GLN A 173 -14.61 10.12 5.97
C GLN A 173 -14.99 11.59 5.70
N ALA A 174 -16.29 11.90 5.56
CA ALA A 174 -16.77 13.25 5.38
C ALA A 174 -16.47 14.13 6.61
N ALA A 175 -16.69 13.61 7.82
CA ALA A 175 -16.38 14.32 9.06
C ALA A 175 -14.86 14.53 9.27
N ALA A 176 -14.05 13.51 8.98
CA ALA A 176 -12.59 13.56 9.04
C ALA A 176 -12.04 14.63 8.08
N THR A 177 -12.55 14.64 6.85
CA THR A 177 -12.21 15.63 5.82
C THR A 177 -12.61 17.04 6.27
N ALA A 178 -13.82 17.23 6.81
CA ALA A 178 -14.27 18.52 7.29
C ALA A 178 -13.47 19.05 8.50
N MET A 179 -12.82 18.16 9.25
CA MET A 179 -12.06 18.50 10.46
C MET A 179 -10.54 18.48 10.26
N GLY A 180 -10.05 18.12 9.07
CA GLY A 180 -8.62 17.98 8.79
C GLY A 180 -7.92 16.91 9.64
N VAL A 181 -8.65 15.85 10.02
CA VAL A 181 -8.12 14.75 10.82
C VAL A 181 -7.87 13.55 9.91
N ASP A 182 -6.74 12.84 10.09
CA ASP A 182 -6.45 11.59 9.39
C ASP A 182 -7.64 10.62 9.50
N PHE A 183 -8.08 10.05 8.39
CA PHE A 183 -9.25 9.18 8.35
C PHE A 183 -9.13 8.00 9.30
N SER A 184 -7.96 7.37 9.37
CA SER A 184 -7.72 6.26 10.30
C SER A 184 -7.75 6.72 11.77
N ALA A 185 -7.31 7.94 12.06
CA ALA A 185 -7.42 8.54 13.39
C ALA A 185 -8.89 8.88 13.72
N ALA A 186 -9.63 9.45 12.77
CA ALA A 186 -11.05 9.76 12.92
C ALA A 186 -11.90 8.52 13.19
N MET A 187 -11.61 7.41 12.50
CA MET A 187 -12.28 6.11 12.73
C MET A 187 -12.07 5.61 14.15
N ILE A 188 -10.84 5.70 14.68
CA ILE A 188 -10.55 5.24 16.05
C ILE A 188 -11.10 6.23 17.08
N LEU A 189 -11.08 7.53 16.82
CA LEU A 189 -11.69 8.53 17.70
C LEU A 189 -13.22 8.39 17.76
N ALA A 190 -13.87 8.09 16.64
CA ALA A 190 -15.30 7.78 16.60
C ALA A 190 -15.61 6.53 17.43
N GLU A 191 -14.77 5.50 17.31
CA GLU A 191 -14.91 4.27 18.10
C GLU A 191 -14.61 4.51 19.59
N MET A 192 -13.62 5.34 19.93
CA MET A 192 -13.36 5.79 21.29
C MET A 192 -14.57 6.50 21.89
N GLY A 193 -15.16 7.45 21.17
CA GLY A 193 -16.37 8.14 21.62
C GLY A 193 -17.55 7.20 21.83
N ARG A 194 -17.68 6.17 20.99
CA ARG A 194 -18.71 5.14 21.13
C ARG A 194 -18.54 4.29 22.40
N VAL A 195 -17.30 4.02 22.81
CA VAL A 195 -16.99 3.08 23.91
C VAL A 195 -16.63 3.76 25.24
N ALA A 196 -16.25 5.04 25.22
CA ALA A 196 -15.94 5.85 26.39
C ALA A 196 -17.05 5.87 27.47
N PRO A 197 -18.36 5.87 27.14
CA PRO A 197 -19.41 5.79 28.14
C PRO A 197 -19.45 4.48 28.93
N ARG A 198 -18.78 3.43 28.44
CA ARG A 198 -18.87 2.07 28.97
C ARG A 198 -17.57 1.56 29.60
N CYS A 199 -16.44 2.21 29.33
CA CYS A 199 -15.14 1.79 29.85
C CYS A 199 -14.13 2.95 29.84
N ARG A 200 -13.02 2.82 30.59
CA ARG A 200 -11.93 3.77 30.50
C ARG A 200 -11.11 3.48 29.25
N VAL A 201 -11.19 4.37 28.27
CA VAL A 201 -10.52 4.23 26.98
C VAL A 201 -9.19 4.96 26.94
N ALA A 202 -8.24 4.42 26.21
CA ALA A 202 -6.95 5.02 25.94
C ALA A 202 -6.49 4.64 24.53
N LEU A 203 -5.80 5.57 23.87
CA LEU A 203 -5.14 5.31 22.60
C LEU A 203 -3.65 5.05 22.86
N ARG A 204 -3.10 4.02 22.23
CA ARG A 204 -1.65 3.73 22.22
C ARG A 204 -1.15 3.67 20.79
N MET A 205 0.12 4.01 20.61
CA MET A 205 0.80 3.93 19.32
C MET A 205 2.18 3.30 19.49
N PHE A 206 2.69 2.66 18.44
CA PHE A 206 4.08 2.21 18.35
C PHE A 206 4.74 2.80 17.09
N ASP A 207 5.94 2.37 16.71
CA ASP A 207 6.64 2.96 15.56
C ASP A 207 5.89 2.71 14.22
N SER A 208 5.60 3.77 13.46
CA SER A 208 4.91 3.69 12.17
C SER A 208 5.74 3.02 11.08
N GLN A 209 7.07 2.93 11.27
CA GLN A 209 7.97 2.14 10.41
C GLN A 209 7.75 0.63 10.55
N ILE A 210 7.15 0.18 11.67
CA ILE A 210 6.79 -1.22 11.89
C ILE A 210 5.41 -1.49 11.28
N SER A 211 4.43 -0.63 11.56
CA SER A 211 3.09 -0.68 10.95
C SER A 211 2.49 0.72 10.77
N PRO A 212 2.10 1.15 9.57
CA PRO A 212 1.61 2.52 9.32
C PRO A 212 0.25 2.83 9.96
N HIS A 213 -0.50 1.81 10.40
CA HIS A 213 -1.80 1.95 11.09
C HIS A 213 -1.74 1.49 12.57
N ASN A 214 -0.60 1.72 13.22
CA ASN A 214 -0.21 1.35 14.60
C ASN A 214 -1.04 1.94 15.76
N ARG A 215 -2.35 2.15 15.60
CA ARG A 215 -3.18 2.77 16.64
C ARG A 215 -3.97 1.70 17.38
N ILE A 216 -3.63 1.52 18.65
CA ILE A 216 -4.26 0.52 19.51
C ILE A 216 -5.30 1.21 20.38
N LEU A 217 -6.56 0.84 20.18
CA LEU A 217 -7.65 1.19 21.07
C LEU A 217 -7.61 0.27 22.29
N PHE A 218 -7.29 0.83 23.45
CA PHE A 218 -7.28 0.13 24.72
C PHE A 218 -8.49 0.52 25.55
N GLY A 219 -9.30 -0.47 25.95
CA GLY A 219 -10.42 -0.28 26.85
C GLY A 219 -10.20 -1.04 28.15
N ARG A 220 -10.14 -0.33 29.27
CA ARG A 220 -10.08 -0.94 30.61
C ARG A 220 -11.48 -0.99 31.22
N LEU A 221 -11.91 -2.20 31.54
CA LEU A 221 -13.10 -2.50 32.32
C LEU A 221 -12.62 -3.00 33.69
N GLY A 222 -13.11 -2.40 34.77
CA GLY A 222 -12.64 -2.70 36.12
C GLY A 222 -13.74 -2.53 37.18
N PRO A 223 -13.56 -3.16 38.35
CA PRO A 223 -14.50 -3.09 39.47
C PRO A 223 -14.58 -1.66 39.99
N SER A 224 -15.70 -1.30 40.61
CA SER A 224 -15.91 -0.03 41.29
C SER A 224 -14.82 0.20 42.34
N ASP A 225 -13.74 0.88 41.97
CA ASP A 225 -12.88 1.56 42.93
C ASP A 225 -13.70 2.73 43.48
N GLY A 226 -14.15 2.57 44.72
CA GLY A 226 -14.76 3.63 45.48
C GLY A 226 -13.82 4.83 45.59
N ASP A 227 -14.41 6.02 45.52
CA ASP A 227 -14.01 7.18 46.29
C ASP A 227 -12.53 7.61 46.14
N ARG A 228 -12.13 7.99 44.92
CA ARG A 228 -11.16 9.08 44.73
C ARG A 228 -11.57 9.92 43.52
N ASP A 229 -12.26 11.03 43.82
CA ASP A 229 -12.21 12.24 43.02
C ASP A 229 -10.75 12.66 42.86
N ASP A 230 -10.12 12.25 41.77
CA ASP A 230 -8.95 12.94 41.27
C ASP A 230 -9.19 13.22 39.78
N PRO A 231 -9.37 14.49 39.36
CA PRO A 231 -9.37 14.83 37.95
C PRO A 231 -8.05 14.36 37.32
N PRO A 232 -7.99 14.08 36.00
CA PRO A 232 -6.79 13.55 35.38
C PRO A 232 -5.61 14.51 35.58
N ARG A 233 -4.79 14.24 36.61
CA ARG A 233 -3.52 14.92 36.83
C ARG A 233 -2.50 14.25 35.92
N ALA A 234 -2.16 14.98 34.85
CA ALA A 234 -0.91 14.80 34.15
C ALA A 234 0.22 15.16 35.13
N SER A 235 0.77 14.16 35.82
CA SER A 235 2.03 14.30 36.54
C SER A 235 3.10 13.50 35.80
N VAL A 236 3.90 14.26 35.05
CA VAL A 236 5.20 13.87 34.53
C VAL A 236 6.16 13.81 35.71
N GLN A 237 6.86 12.69 35.89
CA GLN A 237 8.14 12.69 36.60
C GLN A 237 9.16 11.88 35.80
N ASP A 238 10.32 12.50 35.70
CA ASP A 238 11.35 12.35 34.67
C ASP A 238 12.14 11.05 34.71
N GLY A 239 12.64 10.69 33.52
CA GLY A 239 13.76 9.75 33.38
C GLY A 239 13.85 9.10 32.01
N GLN A 240 14.25 9.89 31.00
CA GLN A 240 14.84 9.51 29.70
C GLN A 240 13.90 9.36 28.48
N ASP A 241 13.86 10.49 27.75
CA ASP A 241 13.80 10.73 26.29
C ASP A 241 12.70 10.08 25.44
N VAL A 242 11.72 10.89 25.01
CA VAL A 242 11.61 11.49 23.66
C VAL A 242 10.62 12.67 23.72
N GLU A 243 11.09 13.87 23.37
CA GLU A 243 10.26 15.06 23.15
C GLU A 243 9.40 14.95 21.88
N LEU A 244 8.11 15.26 22.01
CA LEU A 244 7.35 16.07 21.07
C LEU A 244 6.15 16.67 21.82
N GLU A 245 6.33 17.88 22.31
CA GLU A 245 5.23 18.76 22.71
C GLU A 245 4.45 19.18 21.46
N THR A 246 3.13 18.93 21.44
CA THR A 246 2.18 19.75 20.69
C THR A 246 1.22 20.41 21.66
N ARG A 247 1.59 21.61 22.14
CA ARG A 247 0.60 22.64 22.48
C ARG A 247 0.09 23.25 21.18
N GLY A 248 -0.95 22.66 20.62
CA GLY A 248 -1.80 23.20 19.56
C GLY A 248 -3.21 22.65 19.76
N GLY A 249 -4.08 23.45 20.37
CA GLY A 249 -5.32 22.98 20.98
C GLY A 249 -6.31 22.31 20.04
N TYR A 250 -6.86 21.17 20.46
CA TYR A 250 -8.22 20.83 20.06
C TYR A 250 -9.17 21.67 20.92
N PRO A 251 -10.07 22.46 20.33
CA PRO A 251 -11.00 23.27 21.10
C PRO A 251 -11.94 22.35 21.87
N ASN A 252 -12.03 22.56 23.18
CA ASN A 252 -13.04 21.98 24.06
C ASN A 252 -14.41 21.87 23.34
N GLY A 253 -14.99 20.67 23.37
CA GLY A 253 -16.30 20.37 22.79
C GLY A 253 -16.31 19.71 21.40
N ALA A 254 -15.16 19.36 20.81
CA ALA A 254 -15.13 18.65 19.52
C ALA A 254 -15.83 17.28 19.59
N GLU A 255 -15.69 16.59 20.72
CA GLU A 255 -16.30 15.29 21.00
C GLU A 255 -17.84 15.37 21.12
N GLU A 256 -18.36 16.38 21.82
CA GLU A 256 -19.79 16.65 21.94
C GLU A 256 -20.39 17.18 20.61
N ARG A 257 -19.61 17.91 19.80
CA ARG A 257 -20.00 18.34 18.45
C ARG A 257 -20.07 17.17 17.47
N LEU A 258 -19.15 16.21 17.57
CA LEU A 258 -19.15 14.97 16.79
C LEU A 258 -20.37 14.10 17.12
N ARG A 259 -20.64 13.90 18.41
CA ARG A 259 -21.80 13.12 18.89
C ARG A 259 -23.12 13.71 18.38
N ARG A 260 -23.30 15.02 18.47
CA ARG A 260 -24.51 15.72 17.97
C ARG A 260 -24.61 15.74 16.44
N ALA A 261 -23.49 15.79 15.72
CA ALA A 261 -23.50 15.72 14.25
C ALA A 261 -23.89 14.31 13.76
N TYR A 262 -23.39 13.28 14.42
CA TYR A 262 -23.75 11.89 14.18
C TYR A 262 -25.22 11.60 14.47
N GLU A 263 -25.75 12.07 15.61
CA GLU A 263 -27.17 11.93 15.98
C GLU A 263 -28.11 12.65 14.98
N ARG A 264 -27.69 13.80 14.42
CA ARG A 264 -28.45 14.54 13.40
C ARG A 264 -28.46 13.89 12.02
N ALA A 265 -27.34 13.29 11.61
CA ALA A 265 -27.22 12.57 10.35
C ALA A 265 -28.06 11.28 10.36
N HIS A 266 -28.16 10.61 11.51
CA HIS A 266 -29.01 9.43 11.68
C HIS A 266 -30.52 9.74 11.75
N ALA A 267 -30.91 10.95 12.15
CA ALA A 267 -32.31 11.36 12.13
C ALA A 267 -32.85 11.66 10.71
N HIS A 268 -31.96 11.94 9.74
CA HIS A 268 -32.33 12.24 8.34
C HIS A 268 -32.46 11.00 7.45
N SER A 269 -32.03 9.81 7.91
CA SER A 269 -32.06 8.57 7.12
C SER A 269 -33.45 7.88 7.06
N HIS A 270 -34.49 8.48 7.65
CA HIS A 270 -35.86 7.97 7.63
C HIS A 270 -36.91 8.92 7.04
N GLY A 271 -36.51 9.85 6.15
CA GLY A 271 -37.41 10.78 5.49
C GLY A 271 -37.27 10.82 3.97
N THR A 272 -38.33 10.42 3.28
CA THR A 272 -38.73 10.77 1.89
C THR A 272 -38.00 10.11 0.71
N ALA A 273 -38.74 9.21 0.07
CA ALA A 273 -38.65 8.89 -1.35
C ALA A 273 -39.27 10.04 -2.18
N ALA A 274 -38.67 10.37 -3.32
CA ALA A 274 -39.35 11.02 -4.44
C ALA A 274 -38.69 10.68 -5.77
N SER A 275 -39.55 10.51 -6.75
CA SER A 275 -39.43 10.00 -8.11
C SER A 275 -38.60 10.80 -9.10
N GLY A 276 -38.01 10.11 -10.08
CA GLY A 276 -37.58 10.69 -11.35
C GLY A 276 -37.52 9.61 -12.44
N THR A 277 -38.56 9.52 -13.26
CA THR A 277 -38.65 8.67 -14.46
C THR A 277 -37.83 9.27 -15.61
N ALA A 278 -37.01 8.46 -16.27
CA ALA A 278 -36.40 8.82 -17.56
C ALA A 278 -36.41 7.62 -18.55
N GLY A 279 -37.25 7.77 -19.58
CA GLY A 279 -37.23 7.21 -20.95
C GLY A 279 -36.69 5.81 -21.27
N LEU A 280 -37.54 4.97 -21.87
CA LEU A 280 -37.14 3.78 -22.64
C LEU A 280 -36.49 4.18 -23.99
N TRP A 281 -35.36 3.54 -24.31
CA TRP A 281 -34.61 3.75 -25.56
C TRP A 281 -35.07 2.75 -26.63
N SER A 282 -35.05 3.18 -27.89
CA SER A 282 -35.40 2.38 -29.07
C SER A 282 -34.19 1.66 -29.68
N THR A 283 -34.45 0.70 -30.59
CA THR A 283 -33.43 -0.19 -31.15
C THR A 283 -32.40 0.52 -32.07
N GLU A 284 -32.71 1.70 -32.62
CA GLU A 284 -31.72 2.54 -33.36
C GLU A 284 -30.75 3.28 -32.42
N GLU A 285 -31.23 3.61 -31.23
CA GLU A 285 -30.49 4.23 -30.12
C GLU A 285 -29.48 3.24 -29.51
N ALA A 286 -29.84 1.95 -29.49
CA ALA A 286 -28.95 0.83 -29.15
C ALA A 286 -27.86 0.57 -30.22
N LEU A 287 -28.08 0.94 -31.49
CA LEU A 287 -27.11 0.83 -32.58
C LEU A 287 -26.20 2.08 -32.69
N ALA A 288 -26.67 3.29 -32.36
CA ALA A 288 -25.82 4.48 -32.23
C ALA A 288 -24.81 4.34 -31.08
N SER A 289 -25.20 3.59 -30.06
CA SER A 289 -24.32 3.05 -29.02
C SER A 289 -23.09 2.30 -29.58
N LEU A 290 -23.10 1.76 -30.80
CA LEU A 290 -21.88 1.22 -31.42
C LEU A 290 -20.83 2.32 -31.80
N ARG A 291 -21.12 3.62 -31.60
CA ARG A 291 -20.23 4.80 -31.78
C ARG A 291 -19.65 5.37 -30.45
N ARG A 292 -19.75 4.64 -29.34
CA ARG A 292 -19.53 5.05 -27.92
C ARG A 292 -18.11 5.53 -27.48
N GLY A 293 -17.10 5.60 -28.35
CA GLY A 293 -15.71 5.93 -27.97
C GLY A 293 -15.43 7.41 -27.72
N ASP A 294 -15.84 8.28 -28.64
CA ASP A 294 -15.64 9.74 -28.58
C ASP A 294 -16.41 10.38 -27.41
N ASP A 295 -17.60 9.85 -27.12
CA ASP A 295 -18.42 10.32 -26.00
C ASP A 295 -17.77 10.03 -24.64
N GLU A 296 -16.94 8.99 -24.51
CA GLU A 296 -16.25 8.71 -23.25
C GLU A 296 -15.15 9.72 -22.98
N LEU A 297 -14.26 9.94 -23.94
CA LEU A 297 -13.14 10.86 -23.78
C LEU A 297 -13.67 12.28 -23.55
N ARG A 298 -14.72 12.66 -24.28
CA ARG A 298 -15.44 13.91 -24.04
C ARG A 298 -15.98 14.02 -22.61
N ARG A 299 -16.65 12.97 -22.09
CA ARG A 299 -17.12 12.95 -20.68
C ARG A 299 -15.98 13.10 -19.68
N LYS A 300 -14.82 12.46 -19.93
CA LYS A 300 -13.63 12.61 -19.08
C LYS A 300 -13.10 14.03 -19.10
N THR A 301 -13.01 14.62 -20.28
CA THR A 301 -12.60 16.02 -20.46
C THR A 301 -13.56 16.98 -19.76
N ASP A 302 -14.87 16.80 -19.95
CA ASP A 302 -15.90 17.61 -19.28
C ASP A 302 -15.79 17.49 -17.75
N ALA A 303 -15.57 16.28 -17.23
CA ALA A 303 -15.37 16.06 -15.79
C ALA A 303 -14.10 16.74 -15.25
N VAL A 304 -13.01 16.79 -16.02
CA VAL A 304 -11.79 17.53 -15.65
C VAL A 304 -12.07 19.04 -15.63
N HIS A 305 -12.80 19.56 -16.63
CA HIS A 305 -13.20 20.96 -16.64
C HIS A 305 -14.08 21.33 -15.45
N GLU A 306 -15.06 20.50 -15.10
CA GLU A 306 -15.94 20.71 -13.95
C GLU A 306 -15.14 20.65 -12.63
N LEU A 307 -14.25 19.67 -12.50
CA LEU A 307 -13.41 19.51 -11.31
C LEU A 307 -12.55 20.74 -11.05
N LEU A 308 -11.93 21.30 -12.08
CA LEU A 308 -11.02 22.44 -11.99
C LEU A 308 -11.71 23.80 -12.15
N ALA A 309 -13.02 23.82 -12.43
CA ALA A 309 -13.79 25.06 -12.57
C ALA A 309 -13.66 26.02 -11.37
N PRO A 310 -13.60 25.57 -10.10
CA PRO A 310 -13.43 26.48 -8.97
C PRO A 310 -12.08 27.23 -8.97
N LEU A 311 -11.08 26.75 -9.71
CA LEU A 311 -9.76 27.36 -9.84
C LEU A 311 -9.62 28.19 -11.12
N ARG A 312 -10.63 28.22 -12.02
CA ARG A 312 -10.60 28.99 -13.27
C ARG A 312 -10.49 30.52 -13.07
N GLY A 313 -10.58 31.01 -11.84
CA GLY A 313 -10.25 32.41 -11.53
C GLY A 313 -8.78 32.76 -11.80
N ASP A 314 -7.89 31.76 -11.81
CA ASP A 314 -6.52 31.92 -12.27
C ASP A 314 -6.44 31.91 -13.80
N GLY A 315 -5.95 33.01 -14.39
CA GLY A 315 -5.90 33.19 -15.85
C GLY A 315 -5.01 32.19 -16.57
N SER A 316 -3.93 31.72 -15.93
CA SER A 316 -3.02 30.74 -16.51
C SER A 316 -3.66 29.35 -16.58
N LEU A 317 -4.36 28.94 -15.50
CA LEU A 317 -5.11 27.69 -15.48
C LEU A 317 -6.29 27.72 -16.46
N ALA A 318 -7.01 28.84 -16.54
CA ALA A 318 -8.10 28.99 -17.49
C ALA A 318 -7.62 28.79 -18.94
N ALA A 319 -6.52 29.45 -19.31
CA ALA A 319 -5.91 29.28 -20.63
C ALA A 319 -5.44 27.84 -20.88
N ALA A 320 -4.81 27.21 -19.89
CA ALA A 320 -4.35 25.81 -20.01
C ALA A 320 -5.51 24.81 -20.09
N LEU A 321 -6.65 25.07 -19.44
CA LEU A 321 -7.86 24.28 -19.60
C LEU A 321 -8.45 24.45 -20.99
N ASP A 322 -8.53 25.68 -21.51
CA ASP A 322 -9.06 25.93 -22.85
C ASP A 322 -8.17 25.32 -23.95
N ALA A 323 -6.88 25.12 -23.66
CA ALA A 323 -5.91 24.40 -24.49
C ALA A 323 -5.57 22.99 -23.96
N LEU A 324 -6.48 22.36 -23.20
CA LEU A 324 -6.24 21.05 -22.58
C LEU A 324 -5.83 20.01 -23.63
N GLU A 325 -4.63 19.46 -23.45
CA GLU A 325 -4.14 18.39 -24.30
C GLU A 325 -4.76 17.06 -23.88
N VAL A 326 -4.93 16.15 -24.83
CA VAL A 326 -5.42 14.80 -24.55
C VAL A 326 -4.50 13.78 -25.22
N ARG A 327 -4.10 12.74 -24.48
CA ARG A 327 -3.39 11.57 -25.01
C ARG A 327 -4.27 10.34 -24.78
N GLU A 328 -4.76 9.79 -25.89
CA GLU A 328 -5.64 8.62 -25.87
C GLU A 328 -4.82 7.32 -25.87
N SER A 329 -5.28 6.34 -25.09
CA SER A 329 -4.76 4.97 -25.14
C SER A 329 -5.48 4.17 -26.24
N PRO A 330 -4.82 3.18 -26.87
CA PRO A 330 -5.51 2.15 -27.61
C PRO A 330 -6.66 1.55 -26.80
N ARG A 331 -7.79 1.27 -27.45
CA ARG A 331 -8.98 0.66 -26.82
C ARG A 331 -8.81 -0.82 -26.50
N GLN A 332 -7.82 -1.45 -27.10
CA GLN A 332 -7.45 -2.85 -26.93
C GLN A 332 -5.94 -2.94 -26.67
N HIS A 333 -5.53 -4.01 -26.01
CA HIS A 333 -4.14 -4.38 -25.77
C HIS A 333 -3.34 -3.28 -25.10
N PHE A 334 -3.94 -2.63 -24.10
CA PHE A 334 -3.28 -1.56 -23.35
C PHE A 334 -2.91 -1.97 -21.93
N ARG A 335 -3.58 -2.97 -21.34
CA ARG A 335 -3.36 -3.36 -19.94
C ARG A 335 -2.28 -4.42 -19.81
N ALA A 336 -1.14 -4.04 -19.24
CA ALA A 336 0.05 -4.88 -19.02
C ALA A 336 -0.02 -5.77 -17.78
N ARG A 337 -1.06 -5.62 -16.94
CA ARG A 337 -1.21 -6.42 -15.72
C ARG A 337 -2.66 -6.69 -15.38
N THR A 338 -2.94 -7.90 -14.92
CA THR A 338 -4.27 -8.28 -14.44
C THR A 338 -4.20 -9.31 -13.31
N ILE A 339 -5.30 -9.41 -12.57
CA ILE A 339 -5.50 -10.39 -11.51
C ILE A 339 -6.73 -11.20 -11.88
N VAL A 340 -6.59 -12.52 -11.93
CA VAL A 340 -7.67 -13.47 -12.20
C VAL A 340 -7.99 -14.20 -10.90
N ALA A 341 -9.18 -14.00 -10.35
CA ALA A 341 -9.61 -14.69 -9.13
C ALA A 341 -9.88 -16.19 -9.41
N VAL A 342 -9.77 -17.06 -8.41
CA VAL A 342 -10.09 -18.49 -8.53
C VAL A 342 -11.21 -18.87 -7.56
N GLY A 343 -12.25 -19.53 -8.06
CA GLY A 343 -13.40 -20.00 -7.28
C GLY A 343 -14.51 -18.96 -7.05
N ALA A 344 -15.44 -19.24 -6.13
CA ALA A 344 -16.56 -18.36 -5.80
C ALA A 344 -16.10 -17.09 -5.07
N SER A 345 -16.70 -15.94 -5.39
CA SER A 345 -16.29 -14.64 -4.88
C SER A 345 -16.44 -14.52 -3.36
N PRO A 346 -15.39 -14.22 -2.59
CA PRO A 346 -15.56 -13.32 -1.47
C PRO A 346 -15.77 -11.91 -2.04
N ALA A 347 -16.62 -11.11 -1.40
CA ALA A 347 -16.82 -9.71 -1.76
C ALA A 347 -15.47 -8.97 -1.86
N SER A 348 -15.35 -8.13 -2.87
CA SER A 348 -14.19 -7.33 -3.29
C SER A 348 -13.28 -6.86 -2.14
N ASP A 349 -12.19 -7.58 -1.92
CA ASP A 349 -11.00 -7.01 -1.28
C ASP A 349 -10.36 -6.06 -2.31
N GLY A 350 -10.34 -4.77 -2.00
CA GLY A 350 -10.01 -3.64 -2.89
C GLY A 350 -8.57 -3.60 -3.42
N SER A 351 -8.02 -4.71 -3.89
CA SER A 351 -6.91 -4.70 -4.84
C SER A 351 -7.46 -4.34 -6.22
N ASP A 352 -6.99 -3.23 -6.80
CA ASP A 352 -7.26 -2.82 -8.18
C ASP A 352 -7.13 -4.05 -9.13
N GLY A 353 -8.28 -4.59 -9.57
CA GLY A 353 -8.40 -5.76 -10.46
C GLY A 353 -9.16 -6.97 -9.91
N ALA A 354 -9.46 -7.05 -8.61
CA ALA A 354 -10.27 -8.13 -8.04
C ALA A 354 -11.72 -8.03 -8.55
N GLY A 355 -12.03 -8.76 -9.62
CA GLY A 355 -13.37 -8.80 -10.22
C GLY A 355 -13.42 -8.55 -11.72
N LEU A 356 -12.29 -8.38 -12.42
CA LEU A 356 -12.31 -8.26 -13.90
C LEU A 356 -12.39 -9.63 -14.59
N PHE A 357 -11.66 -10.61 -14.06
CA PHE A 357 -11.56 -11.96 -14.60
C PHE A 357 -11.60 -12.99 -13.46
N ARG A 358 -12.14 -14.17 -13.74
CA ARG A 358 -12.25 -15.26 -12.75
C ARG A 358 -12.15 -16.63 -13.42
N TYR A 359 -11.44 -17.55 -12.78
CA TYR A 359 -11.49 -18.98 -13.08
C TYR A 359 -12.51 -19.67 -12.15
N VAL A 360 -13.52 -20.30 -12.75
CA VAL A 360 -14.59 -21.00 -12.04
C VAL A 360 -14.52 -22.49 -12.36
N PRO A 361 -14.52 -23.39 -11.36
CA PRO A 361 -14.62 -24.83 -11.61
C PRO A 361 -15.93 -25.17 -12.34
N ASP A 362 -15.85 -25.93 -13.42
CA ASP A 362 -17.02 -26.25 -14.26
C ASP A 362 -17.75 -27.55 -13.84
N GLY A 363 -17.35 -28.15 -12.71
CA GLY A 363 -17.92 -29.40 -12.19
C GLY A 363 -17.29 -30.66 -12.79
N SER A 364 -16.54 -30.54 -13.88
CA SER A 364 -15.50 -31.49 -14.27
C SER A 364 -14.17 -31.07 -13.63
N ARG A 365 -13.06 -31.78 -13.87
CA ARG A 365 -11.73 -31.34 -13.37
C ARG A 365 -11.27 -29.98 -13.97
N GLY A 366 -12.06 -29.38 -14.87
CA GLY A 366 -11.76 -28.15 -15.63
C GLY A 366 -12.04 -26.81 -14.94
N LEU A 367 -11.57 -25.74 -15.58
CA LEU A 367 -11.78 -24.33 -15.20
C LEU A 367 -12.36 -23.56 -16.38
N THR A 368 -13.43 -22.81 -16.14
CA THR A 368 -13.99 -21.85 -17.09
C THR A 368 -13.55 -20.43 -16.73
N LEU A 369 -13.17 -19.63 -17.72
CA LEU A 369 -12.87 -18.20 -17.55
C LEU A 369 -14.15 -17.35 -17.66
N GLU A 370 -14.52 -16.69 -16.58
CA GLU A 370 -15.51 -15.61 -16.56
C GLU A 370 -14.81 -14.25 -16.68
N ALA A 371 -15.40 -13.32 -17.43
CA ALA A 371 -14.85 -11.99 -17.65
C ALA A 371 -15.93 -10.91 -17.57
N ASN A 372 -15.69 -9.87 -16.79
CA ASN A 372 -16.56 -8.68 -16.69
C ASN A 372 -16.16 -7.58 -17.68
N ILE A 373 -14.98 -7.71 -18.29
CA ILE A 373 -14.50 -6.85 -19.38
C ILE A 373 -13.92 -7.72 -20.49
N SER A 374 -13.82 -7.16 -21.68
CA SER A 374 -13.17 -7.83 -22.81
C SER A 374 -11.70 -8.15 -22.49
N LYS A 375 -11.28 -9.39 -22.79
CA LYS A 375 -9.88 -9.84 -22.65
C LYS A 375 -8.95 -9.09 -23.60
N GLU A 376 -9.49 -8.57 -24.69
CA GLU A 376 -8.81 -7.73 -25.66
C GLU A 376 -8.37 -6.39 -25.05
N THR A 377 -8.79 -6.03 -23.83
CA THR A 377 -8.18 -4.90 -23.10
C THR A 377 -6.77 -5.21 -22.58
N LEU A 378 -6.43 -6.50 -22.41
CA LEU A 378 -5.13 -6.99 -21.94
C LEU A 378 -4.14 -7.08 -23.11
N LEU A 379 -2.85 -6.91 -22.82
CA LEU A 379 -1.80 -7.20 -23.78
C LEU A 379 -1.99 -8.59 -24.40
N THR A 380 -1.63 -8.75 -25.67
CA THR A 380 -1.93 -9.93 -26.49
C THR A 380 -1.53 -11.23 -25.81
N GLN A 381 -0.31 -11.29 -25.27
CA GLN A 381 0.21 -12.47 -24.57
C GLN A 381 -0.56 -12.78 -23.29
N ILE A 382 -1.06 -11.77 -22.58
CA ILE A 382 -1.89 -11.97 -21.39
C ILE A 382 -3.26 -12.50 -21.82
N SER A 383 -3.90 -11.88 -22.81
CA SER A 383 -5.20 -12.30 -23.36
C SER A 383 -5.19 -13.76 -23.84
N ALA A 384 -4.08 -14.19 -24.47
CA ALA A 384 -3.87 -15.57 -24.89
C ALA A 384 -3.55 -16.52 -23.72
N ALA A 385 -2.79 -16.06 -22.72
CA ALA A 385 -2.42 -16.88 -21.57
C ALA A 385 -3.59 -17.17 -20.63
N LEU A 386 -4.59 -16.27 -20.55
CA LEU A 386 -5.75 -16.44 -19.67
C LEU A 386 -6.48 -17.79 -19.87
N PRO A 387 -6.97 -18.14 -21.08
CA PRO A 387 -7.59 -19.45 -21.31
C PRO A 387 -6.57 -20.60 -21.24
N ALA A 388 -5.34 -20.41 -21.73
CA ALA A 388 -4.32 -21.46 -21.69
C ALA A 388 -3.97 -21.90 -20.26
N VAL A 389 -3.87 -20.96 -19.31
CA VAL A 389 -3.66 -21.29 -17.89
C VAL A 389 -4.86 -22.03 -17.30
N ALA A 390 -6.09 -21.66 -17.67
CA ALA A 390 -7.29 -22.37 -17.22
C ALA A 390 -7.28 -23.82 -17.72
N ASP A 391 -7.00 -24.03 -19.00
CA ASP A 391 -6.93 -25.35 -19.63
C ASP A 391 -5.82 -26.21 -19.03
N LEU A 392 -4.61 -25.65 -18.85
CA LEU A 392 -3.46 -26.38 -18.30
C LEU A 392 -3.69 -26.81 -16.86
N LEU A 393 -4.26 -25.93 -16.03
CA LEU A 393 -4.57 -26.25 -14.64
C LEU A 393 -5.77 -27.20 -14.51
N GLY A 394 -6.73 -27.16 -15.44
CA GLY A 394 -7.94 -28.00 -15.39
C GLY A 394 -7.81 -29.39 -16.04
N SER A 395 -6.97 -29.53 -17.08
CA SER A 395 -6.90 -30.77 -17.88
C SER A 395 -5.76 -31.71 -17.46
N SER A 396 -4.72 -31.20 -16.81
CA SER A 396 -3.58 -32.00 -16.36
C SER A 396 -3.79 -32.46 -14.92
N GLU A 397 -3.77 -33.78 -14.68
CA GLU A 397 -3.85 -34.32 -13.32
C GLU A 397 -2.71 -33.79 -12.42
N ARG A 398 -1.52 -33.62 -13.00
CA ARG A 398 -0.32 -33.14 -12.30
C ARG A 398 -0.36 -31.63 -12.03
N LEU A 399 -0.74 -30.81 -13.03
CA LEU A 399 -0.84 -29.35 -12.83
C LEU A 399 -2.10 -28.97 -12.03
N GLY A 400 -3.16 -29.78 -12.09
CA GLY A 400 -4.37 -29.59 -11.30
C GLY A 400 -4.13 -29.65 -9.79
N GLU A 401 -3.04 -30.28 -9.35
CA GLU A 401 -2.61 -30.19 -7.95
C GLU A 401 -2.35 -28.75 -7.50
N MET A 402 -1.90 -27.88 -8.42
CA MET A 402 -1.63 -26.47 -8.16
C MET A 402 -2.90 -25.66 -7.86
N LEU A 403 -4.10 -26.19 -8.12
CA LEU A 403 -5.36 -25.52 -7.79
C LEU A 403 -5.69 -25.56 -6.30
N ARG A 404 -5.12 -26.51 -5.56
CA ARG A 404 -5.38 -26.67 -4.12
C ARG A 404 -4.88 -25.44 -3.37
N GLY A 405 -5.81 -24.64 -2.86
CA GLY A 405 -5.51 -23.42 -2.11
C GLY A 405 -5.11 -22.22 -2.95
N LEU A 406 -5.18 -22.30 -4.28
CA LEU A 406 -4.97 -21.17 -5.18
C LEU A 406 -6.10 -20.14 -5.00
N ARG A 407 -5.76 -18.87 -4.83
CA ARG A 407 -6.71 -17.77 -4.61
C ARG A 407 -6.87 -16.89 -5.85
N CYS A 408 -5.75 -16.58 -6.49
CA CYS A 408 -5.74 -15.86 -7.74
C CYS A 408 -4.47 -16.15 -8.55
N VAL A 409 -4.51 -15.83 -9.83
CA VAL A 409 -3.37 -15.80 -10.72
C VAL A 409 -3.14 -14.37 -11.15
N LYS A 410 -1.91 -13.88 -10.99
CA LYS A 410 -1.52 -12.52 -11.39
C LYS A 410 -0.67 -12.61 -12.64
N PHE A 411 -1.00 -11.79 -13.63
CA PHE A 411 -0.27 -11.70 -14.89
C PHE A 411 0.39 -10.33 -15.00
N HIS A 412 1.63 -10.30 -15.47
CA HIS A 412 2.40 -9.09 -15.74
C HIS A 412 3.17 -9.29 -17.04
N GLY A 413 2.76 -8.62 -18.11
CA GLY A 413 3.38 -8.69 -19.43
C GLY A 413 4.12 -7.41 -19.80
N THR A 414 4.97 -7.48 -20.82
CA THR A 414 5.63 -6.33 -21.44
C THR A 414 5.01 -6.01 -22.81
N LEU A 415 4.96 -4.74 -23.18
CA LEU A 415 4.53 -4.30 -24.51
C LEU A 415 5.60 -4.55 -25.56
N GLY A 416 6.85 -4.22 -25.23
CA GLY A 416 8.02 -4.40 -26.05
C GLY A 416 8.83 -5.66 -25.71
N GLY A 417 9.94 -5.82 -26.42
CA GLY A 417 10.77 -7.02 -26.40
C GLY A 417 10.48 -7.94 -27.59
N LYS A 418 11.50 -8.69 -28.04
CA LYS A 418 11.38 -9.69 -29.10
C LYS A 418 12.07 -10.99 -28.67
N PRO A 419 11.34 -11.95 -28.09
CA PRO A 419 9.90 -11.94 -27.78
C PRO A 419 9.55 -11.03 -26.58
N PRO A 420 8.29 -10.59 -26.43
CA PRO A 420 7.80 -9.96 -25.19
C PRO A 420 7.86 -10.94 -24.01
N GLN A 421 7.89 -10.41 -22.80
CA GLN A 421 7.90 -11.18 -21.56
C GLN A 421 6.51 -11.27 -20.94
N LEU A 422 6.25 -12.38 -20.25
CA LEU A 422 5.05 -12.62 -19.45
C LEU A 422 5.42 -13.32 -18.14
N LEU A 423 5.17 -12.65 -17.02
CA LEU A 423 5.28 -13.25 -15.70
C LEU A 423 3.90 -13.66 -15.18
N VAL A 424 3.78 -14.94 -14.82
CA VAL A 424 2.58 -15.56 -14.25
C VAL A 424 2.84 -15.98 -12.80
N CYS A 425 2.13 -15.36 -11.86
CA CYS A 425 2.26 -15.63 -10.43
C CYS A 425 1.00 -16.30 -9.87
N LEU A 426 1.15 -17.51 -9.36
CA LEU A 426 0.10 -18.23 -8.65
C LEU A 426 0.11 -17.81 -7.18
N VAL A 427 -1.00 -17.24 -6.71
CA VAL A 427 -1.12 -16.71 -5.36
C VAL A 427 -2.00 -17.61 -4.52
N TYR A 428 -1.41 -18.19 -3.49
CA TYR A 428 -2.02 -19.16 -2.59
C TYR A 428 -2.54 -18.52 -1.31
N GLY A 429 -3.58 -19.13 -0.74
CA GLY A 429 -4.10 -18.78 0.58
C GLY A 429 -3.07 -19.03 1.68
N PRO A 430 -3.24 -18.41 2.86
CA PRO A 430 -2.25 -18.49 3.94
C PRO A 430 -1.99 -19.93 4.44
N GLU A 431 -2.96 -20.83 4.30
CA GLU A 431 -2.84 -22.24 4.74
C GLU A 431 -2.30 -23.19 3.67
N ALA A 432 -2.12 -22.71 2.44
CA ALA A 432 -1.70 -23.54 1.32
C ALA A 432 -0.19 -23.40 1.07
N ALA A 433 0.48 -24.54 0.84
CA ALA A 433 1.84 -24.55 0.34
C ALA A 433 1.84 -24.04 -1.10
N PRO A 434 2.74 -23.09 -1.47
CA PRO A 434 2.87 -22.68 -2.86
C PRO A 434 3.35 -23.85 -3.72
N ALA A 435 2.98 -23.83 -5.00
CA ALA A 435 3.41 -24.85 -5.96
C ALA A 435 4.94 -25.05 -5.95
N GLU A 436 5.35 -26.31 -6.08
CA GLU A 436 6.75 -26.69 -6.15
C GLU A 436 7.41 -26.24 -7.47
N GLY A 437 8.73 -26.04 -7.43
CA GLY A 437 9.47 -25.44 -8.55
C GLY A 437 9.34 -26.22 -9.86
N PHE A 438 9.31 -27.56 -9.81
CA PHE A 438 9.15 -28.38 -11.02
C PHE A 438 7.76 -28.24 -11.66
N LEU A 439 6.70 -28.01 -10.87
CA LEU A 439 5.35 -27.77 -11.39
C LEU A 439 5.26 -26.40 -12.05
N LEU A 440 5.93 -25.40 -11.46
CA LEU A 440 6.04 -24.07 -12.04
C LEU A 440 6.81 -24.11 -13.37
N GLU A 441 7.90 -24.88 -13.45
CA GLU A 441 8.66 -25.07 -14.68
C GLU A 441 7.85 -25.82 -15.76
N GLU A 442 7.10 -26.85 -15.38
CA GLU A 442 6.20 -27.54 -16.31
C GLU A 442 5.09 -26.61 -16.82
N LEU A 443 4.47 -25.82 -15.95
CA LEU A 443 3.48 -24.81 -16.34
C LEU A 443 4.08 -23.80 -17.32
N ARG A 444 5.31 -23.33 -17.05
CA ARG A 444 6.03 -22.39 -17.91
C ARG A 444 6.20 -22.94 -19.32
N LEU A 445 6.81 -24.13 -19.44
CA LEU A 445 7.09 -24.78 -20.72
C LEU A 445 5.82 -25.03 -21.54
N ARG A 446 4.77 -25.57 -20.89
CA ARG A 446 3.49 -25.83 -21.58
C ARG A 446 2.77 -24.53 -21.96
N LEU A 447 2.88 -23.48 -21.15
CA LEU A 447 2.31 -22.19 -21.48
C LEU A 447 3.04 -21.53 -22.66
N GLU A 448 4.38 -21.59 -22.71
CA GLU A 448 5.16 -21.14 -23.87
C GLU A 448 4.78 -21.90 -25.15
N GLU A 449 4.63 -23.22 -25.06
CA GLU A 449 4.19 -24.05 -26.19
C GLU A 449 2.79 -23.65 -26.66
N SER A 450 1.84 -23.48 -25.73
CA SER A 450 0.46 -23.07 -26.04
C SER A 450 0.40 -21.67 -26.66
N LEU A 451 1.15 -20.72 -26.11
CA LEU A 451 1.24 -19.36 -26.65
C LEU A 451 1.90 -19.35 -28.03
N CYS A 452 2.97 -20.12 -28.23
CA CYS A 452 3.64 -20.25 -29.52
C CYS A 452 2.70 -20.87 -30.58
N ALA A 453 1.94 -21.91 -30.21
CA ALA A 453 0.94 -22.53 -31.09
C ALA A 453 -0.18 -21.56 -31.48
N ALA A 454 -0.53 -20.62 -30.59
CA ALA A 454 -1.47 -19.54 -30.87
C ALA A 454 -0.84 -18.36 -31.67
N GLY A 455 0.42 -18.44 -32.08
CA GLY A 455 1.12 -17.39 -32.82
C GLY A 455 1.69 -16.26 -31.94
N HIS A 456 1.83 -16.49 -30.64
CA HIS A 456 2.28 -15.51 -29.65
C HIS A 456 3.59 -15.95 -29.00
N ALA A 457 4.70 -15.87 -29.73
CA ALA A 457 6.03 -16.10 -29.14
C ALA A 457 6.26 -15.17 -27.95
N THR A 458 6.43 -15.74 -26.76
CA THR A 458 6.49 -15.02 -25.47
C THR A 458 7.49 -15.72 -24.56
N GLU A 459 8.38 -14.97 -23.91
CA GLU A 459 9.23 -15.49 -22.83
C GLU A 459 8.41 -15.51 -21.54
N VAL A 460 8.17 -16.70 -20.98
CA VAL A 460 7.32 -16.84 -19.79
C VAL A 460 8.17 -17.06 -18.55
N VAL A 461 7.80 -16.38 -17.47
CA VAL A 461 8.33 -16.63 -16.12
C VAL A 461 7.20 -17.06 -15.22
N THR A 462 7.36 -18.17 -14.50
CA THR A 462 6.36 -18.63 -13.52
C THR A 462 6.86 -18.49 -12.10
N MET A 463 5.95 -18.13 -11.21
CA MET A 463 6.24 -18.08 -9.78
C MET A 463 5.02 -18.43 -8.93
N ALA A 464 5.26 -18.84 -7.70
CA ALA A 464 4.22 -19.02 -6.70
C ALA A 464 4.47 -18.15 -5.48
N SER A 465 3.40 -17.58 -4.92
CA SER A 465 3.44 -16.76 -3.72
C SER A 465 2.44 -17.24 -2.68
N ALA A 466 2.89 -17.36 -1.43
CA ALA A 466 2.03 -17.58 -0.26
C ALA A 466 2.42 -16.61 0.87
N LYS A 467 1.44 -16.21 1.70
CA LYS A 467 1.65 -15.34 2.88
C LYS A 467 2.41 -14.02 2.57
N GLY A 468 2.28 -13.50 1.36
CA GLY A 468 2.92 -12.25 0.93
C GLY A 468 4.46 -12.22 0.94
N THR A 469 5.15 -13.33 1.25
CA THR A 469 6.61 -13.28 1.51
C THR A 469 7.41 -14.47 0.99
N THR A 470 6.78 -15.56 0.55
CA THR A 470 7.49 -16.72 -0.02
C THR A 470 7.31 -16.75 -1.53
N ARG A 471 8.39 -16.55 -2.31
CA ARG A 471 8.42 -16.69 -3.76
C ARG A 471 9.12 -18.00 -4.13
N CYS A 472 8.39 -19.02 -4.59
CA CYS A 472 9.03 -20.08 -5.37
C CYS A 472 9.19 -19.53 -6.78
N CYS A 473 10.43 -19.32 -7.21
CA CYS A 473 10.77 -18.84 -8.54
C CYS A 473 11.96 -19.68 -9.02
N PRO A 474 11.72 -20.73 -9.83
CA PRO A 474 12.76 -21.65 -10.28
C PRO A 474 13.94 -20.93 -10.95
N GLU A 475 13.65 -19.89 -11.72
CA GLU A 475 14.64 -19.12 -12.48
C GLU A 475 15.33 -18.01 -11.66
N GLY A 476 14.88 -17.75 -10.43
CA GLY A 476 15.36 -16.62 -9.62
C GLY A 476 15.00 -15.24 -10.19
N ARG A 477 14.11 -15.18 -11.19
CA ARG A 477 13.65 -13.95 -11.86
C ARG A 477 12.26 -13.55 -11.38
N ASP A 478 12.17 -12.50 -10.57
CA ASP A 478 10.91 -11.99 -10.01
C ASP A 478 10.53 -10.62 -10.58
N PHE A 479 10.85 -10.39 -11.85
CA PHE A 479 10.66 -9.15 -12.59
C PHE A 479 10.45 -9.44 -14.08
N VAL A 480 9.94 -8.44 -14.80
CA VAL A 480 10.00 -8.38 -16.27
C VAL A 480 10.84 -7.19 -16.70
N ASP A 481 11.58 -7.32 -17.80
CA ASP A 481 12.35 -6.24 -18.43
C ASP A 481 11.59 -5.74 -19.65
N GLU A 482 10.95 -4.59 -19.49
CA GLU A 482 10.19 -3.91 -20.55
C GLU A 482 11.13 -3.16 -21.50
N LEU A 483 10.77 -3.10 -22.78
CA LEU A 483 11.48 -2.28 -23.78
C LEU A 483 10.54 -1.19 -24.27
N LEU A 484 10.74 0.03 -23.78
CA LEU A 484 9.92 1.19 -24.13
C LEU A 484 10.58 1.97 -25.27
N GLU A 485 9.92 2.05 -26.42
CA GLU A 485 10.33 2.91 -27.54
C GLU A 485 9.83 4.34 -27.29
N ILE A 486 10.73 5.23 -26.88
CA ILE A 486 10.37 6.62 -26.59
C ILE A 486 10.61 7.50 -27.83
N PRO A 487 9.61 8.24 -28.32
CA PRO A 487 9.79 9.16 -29.45
C PRO A 487 10.96 10.13 -29.22
N GLY A 488 11.77 10.35 -30.25
CA GLY A 488 12.94 11.25 -30.17
C GLY A 488 14.12 10.75 -29.31
N ARG A 489 13.97 9.62 -28.60
CA ARG A 489 15.01 9.07 -27.71
C ARG A 489 15.43 7.64 -28.07
N GLY A 490 14.51 6.81 -28.54
CA GLY A 490 14.76 5.41 -28.87
C GLY A 490 14.48 4.45 -27.71
N PRO A 491 14.99 3.21 -27.78
CA PRO A 491 14.62 2.13 -26.88
C PRO A 491 15.23 2.31 -25.48
N LEU A 492 14.42 2.05 -24.45
CA LEU A 492 14.84 2.03 -23.06
C LEU A 492 14.48 0.70 -22.39
N SER A 493 15.45 0.12 -21.70
CA SER A 493 15.22 -1.06 -20.87
C SER A 493 14.67 -0.64 -19.51
N TYR A 494 13.54 -1.22 -19.09
CA TYR A 494 12.89 -0.87 -17.83
C TYR A 494 12.47 -2.13 -17.06
N ARG A 495 13.27 -2.49 -16.06
CA ARG A 495 12.99 -3.58 -15.12
C ARG A 495 11.84 -3.22 -14.20
N GLN A 496 10.83 -4.09 -14.17
CA GLN A 496 9.64 -3.98 -13.35
C GLN A 496 9.59 -5.16 -12.36
N PRO A 497 9.96 -4.96 -11.08
CA PRO A 497 9.85 -6.01 -10.08
C PRO A 497 8.40 -6.40 -9.84
N PHE A 498 8.14 -7.70 -9.83
CA PHE A 498 6.82 -8.24 -9.63
C PHE A 498 6.24 -7.86 -8.27
N GLY A 499 4.97 -7.47 -8.28
CA GLY A 499 4.24 -7.03 -7.09
C GLY A 499 4.63 -5.65 -6.58
N GLN A 500 5.57 -4.96 -7.24
CA GLN A 500 5.79 -3.53 -7.02
C GLN A 500 4.94 -2.70 -7.97
N PHE A 501 4.88 -1.39 -7.73
CA PHE A 501 4.17 -0.48 -8.63
C PHE A 501 4.91 -0.37 -9.97
N SER A 502 4.15 -0.45 -11.05
CA SER A 502 4.55 -0.08 -12.40
C SER A 502 3.30 0.40 -13.14
N ASN A 503 3.49 1.30 -14.10
CA ASN A 503 2.39 1.84 -14.89
C ASN A 503 1.66 0.70 -15.64
N PRO A 504 0.35 0.47 -15.39
CA PRO A 504 -0.37 -0.65 -16.00
C PRO A 504 -0.68 -0.47 -17.49
N ASN A 505 -0.43 0.71 -18.06
CA ASN A 505 -0.67 1.04 -19.46
C ASN A 505 0.63 1.60 -20.09
N PRO A 506 1.46 0.75 -20.72
CA PRO A 506 2.73 1.18 -21.29
C PRO A 506 2.58 2.21 -22.41
N HIS A 507 1.45 2.24 -23.14
CA HIS A 507 1.21 3.30 -24.14
C HIS A 507 1.11 4.68 -23.50
N ILE A 508 0.41 4.78 -22.37
CA ILE A 508 0.28 6.03 -21.62
C ILE A 508 1.58 6.37 -20.89
N ALA A 509 2.34 5.38 -20.43
CA ALA A 509 3.68 5.61 -19.90
C ALA A 509 4.59 6.26 -20.96
N ILE A 510 4.55 5.79 -22.21
CA ILE A 510 5.29 6.38 -23.34
C ILE A 510 4.76 7.79 -23.65
N ALA A 511 3.45 8.00 -23.72
CA ALA A 511 2.86 9.31 -23.99
C ALA A 511 3.19 10.35 -22.91
N THR A 512 3.24 9.94 -21.64
CA THR A 512 3.63 10.80 -20.51
C THR A 512 5.12 11.16 -20.60
N ALA A 513 5.97 10.17 -20.88
CA ALA A 513 7.40 10.37 -21.09
C ALA A 513 7.70 11.34 -22.24
N ASP A 514 6.99 11.18 -23.36
CA ASP A 514 7.07 12.05 -24.53
C ASP A 514 6.66 13.49 -24.18
N TRP A 515 5.49 13.67 -23.56
CA TRP A 515 4.99 14.99 -23.15
C TRP A 515 5.93 15.71 -22.17
N LEU A 516 6.48 15.00 -21.17
CA LEU A 516 7.46 15.56 -20.25
C LEU A 516 8.76 15.96 -20.97
N SER A 517 9.22 15.15 -21.92
CA SER A 517 10.44 15.44 -22.70
C SER A 517 10.27 16.67 -23.56
N GLU A 518 9.12 16.82 -24.23
CA GLU A 518 8.77 18.01 -25.02
C GLU A 518 8.85 19.29 -24.19
N ILE A 519 8.26 19.27 -22.98
CA ILE A 519 8.28 20.42 -22.08
C ILE A 519 9.71 20.78 -21.68
N VAL A 520 10.48 19.78 -21.25
CA VAL A 520 11.85 20.02 -20.80
C VAL A 520 12.69 20.57 -21.95
N GLN A 521 12.62 20.00 -23.14
CA GLN A 521 13.39 20.48 -24.29
C GLN A 521 13.04 21.92 -24.71
N HIS A 522 11.77 22.33 -24.55
CA HIS A 522 11.32 23.66 -24.96
C HIS A 522 11.57 24.74 -23.88
N GLU A 523 11.36 24.40 -22.61
CA GLU A 523 11.35 25.36 -21.51
C GLU A 523 12.65 25.37 -20.70
N LEU A 524 13.36 24.24 -20.63
CA LEU A 524 14.51 24.02 -19.75
C LEU A 524 15.75 23.71 -20.59
N GLY A 525 16.64 24.69 -20.74
CA GLY A 525 17.98 24.42 -21.28
C GLY A 525 18.74 23.43 -20.39
N GLY A 526 19.56 22.54 -20.98
CA GLY A 526 20.24 21.43 -20.30
C GLY A 526 21.34 21.79 -19.27
N THR A 527 21.26 22.96 -18.64
CA THR A 527 22.22 23.48 -17.67
C THR A 527 21.76 23.35 -16.21
N THR A 528 20.51 22.94 -15.97
CA THR A 528 19.94 22.77 -14.63
C THR A 528 19.96 21.30 -14.17
N ASP A 529 19.78 21.08 -12.86
CA ASP A 529 19.59 19.74 -12.32
C ASP A 529 18.09 19.43 -12.13
N LEU A 530 17.74 18.15 -12.13
CA LEU A 530 16.38 17.65 -11.87
C LEU A 530 16.31 16.97 -10.51
N LEU A 531 15.26 17.30 -9.76
CA LEU A 531 14.80 16.49 -8.62
C LEU A 531 13.57 15.69 -9.03
N GLU A 532 13.58 14.37 -8.84
CA GLU A 532 12.38 13.56 -8.98
C GLU A 532 12.01 12.95 -7.62
N LEU A 533 10.78 13.22 -7.18
CA LEU A 533 10.22 12.65 -5.96
C LEU A 533 9.24 11.54 -6.31
N TYR A 534 9.25 10.45 -5.52
CA TYR A 534 8.44 9.26 -5.77
C TYR A 534 8.83 8.58 -7.10
N CYS A 535 10.14 8.51 -7.39
CA CYS A 535 10.61 8.09 -8.71
C CYS A 535 10.30 6.62 -9.06
N GLY A 536 9.83 5.80 -8.10
CA GLY A 536 9.56 4.40 -8.33
C GLY A 536 10.80 3.66 -8.85
N ALA A 537 10.62 2.89 -9.93
CA ALA A 537 11.75 2.24 -10.64
C ALA A 537 12.42 3.16 -11.68
N GLY A 538 12.13 4.46 -11.65
CA GLY A 538 12.80 5.50 -12.42
C GLY A 538 12.24 5.75 -13.82
N SER A 539 10.95 5.49 -14.08
CA SER A 539 10.39 5.61 -15.44
C SER A 539 10.60 7.01 -16.06
N HIS A 540 10.31 8.08 -15.31
CA HIS A 540 10.56 9.44 -15.78
C HIS A 540 12.05 9.79 -15.70
N THR A 541 12.73 9.36 -14.63
CA THR A 541 14.18 9.53 -14.45
C THR A 541 14.94 9.10 -15.68
N LEU A 542 14.65 7.89 -16.18
CA LEU A 542 15.31 7.36 -17.35
C LEU A 542 15.17 8.34 -18.48
N VAL A 543 13.94 8.69 -18.85
CA VAL A 543 13.56 9.54 -19.99
C VAL A 543 14.24 10.90 -19.95
N LEU A 544 14.17 11.55 -18.79
CA LEU A 544 14.58 12.94 -18.64
C LEU A 544 16.07 13.11 -18.37
N ALA A 545 16.77 12.09 -17.86
CA ALA A 545 18.18 12.22 -17.46
C ALA A 545 19.11 12.86 -18.49
N PRO A 546 19.05 12.54 -19.81
CA PRO A 546 19.93 13.16 -20.80
C PRO A 546 19.68 14.66 -21.02
N LEU A 547 18.55 15.19 -20.55
CA LEU A 547 18.14 16.58 -20.72
C LEU A 547 18.58 17.48 -19.56
N PHE A 548 19.18 16.92 -18.52
CA PHE A 548 19.63 17.64 -17.33
C PHE A 548 21.12 17.41 -17.06
N ARG A 549 21.73 18.35 -16.35
CA ARG A 549 23.14 18.23 -15.93
C ARG A 549 23.30 17.06 -14.95
N HIS A 550 22.45 17.01 -13.92
CA HIS A 550 22.34 15.88 -13.01
C HIS A 550 20.89 15.62 -12.62
N VAL A 551 20.57 14.37 -12.30
CA VAL A 551 19.27 13.98 -11.74
C VAL A 551 19.44 13.38 -10.36
N LEU A 552 18.68 13.85 -9.38
CA LEU A 552 18.49 13.19 -8.10
C LEU A 552 17.09 12.59 -8.02
N ALA A 553 17.01 11.26 -7.98
CA ALA A 553 15.76 10.52 -7.93
C ALA A 553 15.54 9.93 -6.54
N VAL A 554 14.41 10.23 -5.91
CA VAL A 554 14.11 9.89 -4.51
C VAL A 554 12.94 8.90 -4.43
N GLU A 555 13.18 7.76 -3.78
CA GLU A 555 12.19 6.70 -3.58
C GLU A 555 12.35 6.03 -2.20
N ILE A 556 11.26 5.67 -1.55
CA ILE A 556 11.29 5.05 -0.21
C ILE A 556 11.41 3.52 -0.26
N ASN A 557 10.81 2.91 -1.27
CA ASN A 557 10.71 1.47 -1.44
C ASN A 557 12.03 0.87 -1.94
N ARG A 558 12.65 0.03 -1.11
CA ARG A 558 13.95 -0.60 -1.41
C ARG A 558 13.97 -1.42 -2.70
N HIS A 559 12.85 -2.06 -3.08
CA HIS A 559 12.78 -2.91 -4.27
C HIS A 559 12.71 -2.04 -5.52
N LEU A 560 11.96 -0.95 -5.47
CA LEU A 560 11.91 0.05 -6.53
C LEU A 560 13.24 0.81 -6.66
N VAL A 561 13.89 1.16 -5.55
CA VAL A 561 15.26 1.74 -5.57
C VAL A 561 16.26 0.80 -6.24
N ALA A 562 16.22 -0.51 -5.93
CA ALA A 562 17.10 -1.48 -6.56
C ALA A 562 16.84 -1.59 -8.07
N ALA A 563 15.57 -1.57 -8.49
CA ALA A 563 15.18 -1.54 -9.90
C ALA A 563 15.59 -0.24 -10.59
N ALA A 564 15.37 0.92 -9.96
CA ALA A 564 15.79 2.22 -10.49
C ALA A 564 17.30 2.28 -10.72
N LYS A 565 18.11 1.81 -9.75
CA LYS A 565 19.56 1.72 -9.93
C LYS A 565 19.94 0.80 -11.09
N HIS A 566 19.31 -0.38 -11.17
CA HIS A 566 19.54 -1.29 -12.28
C HIS A 566 19.20 -0.65 -13.63
N ASN A 567 18.04 0.01 -13.71
CA ASN A 567 17.54 0.68 -14.91
C ASN A 567 18.44 1.83 -15.35
N VAL A 568 18.92 2.64 -14.39
CA VAL A 568 19.89 3.72 -14.66
C VAL A 568 21.16 3.14 -15.27
N THR A 569 21.72 2.09 -14.67
CA THR A 569 22.94 1.45 -15.17
C THR A 569 22.73 0.73 -16.51
N SER A 570 21.61 0.03 -16.70
CA SER A 570 21.34 -0.73 -17.94
C SER A 570 21.13 0.16 -19.15
N ASN A 571 20.69 1.41 -18.95
CA ASN A 571 20.57 2.42 -19.99
C ASN A 571 21.80 3.34 -20.11
N GLY A 572 22.90 3.04 -19.40
CA GLY A 572 24.16 3.81 -19.50
C GLY A 572 24.06 5.25 -18.99
N LEU A 573 23.19 5.52 -18.02
CA LEU A 573 22.99 6.86 -17.47
C LEU A 573 23.95 7.11 -16.29
N GLU A 574 24.93 7.97 -16.50
CA GLU A 574 25.97 8.26 -15.50
C GLU A 574 25.65 9.48 -14.63
N ASN A 575 24.74 10.36 -15.08
CA ASN A 575 24.41 11.62 -14.41
C ASN A 575 23.25 11.50 -13.40
N VAL A 576 22.84 10.28 -13.05
CA VAL A 576 21.70 10.01 -12.16
C VAL A 576 22.16 9.46 -10.81
N THR A 577 21.65 10.05 -9.73
CA THR A 577 21.77 9.51 -8.38
C THR A 577 20.42 9.06 -7.85
N VAL A 578 20.29 7.77 -7.53
CA VAL A 578 19.09 7.22 -6.88
C VAL A 578 19.30 7.16 -5.37
N MET A 579 18.47 7.89 -4.63
CA MET A 579 18.53 7.99 -3.18
C MET A 579 17.31 7.34 -2.53
N ARG A 580 17.57 6.51 -1.52
CA ARG A 580 16.50 5.91 -0.71
C ARG A 580 16.12 6.82 0.46
N ALA A 581 15.00 7.51 0.36
CA ALA A 581 14.46 8.34 1.45
C ALA A 581 12.94 8.54 1.31
N PRO A 582 12.21 8.79 2.40
CA PRO A 582 10.90 9.41 2.30
C PRO A 582 11.01 10.81 1.68
N SER A 583 10.16 11.12 0.70
CA SER A 583 10.15 12.43 0.05
C SER A 583 9.97 13.58 1.05
N GLU A 584 9.07 13.42 2.03
CA GLU A 584 8.84 14.39 3.10
C GLU A 584 10.14 14.71 3.88
N ASP A 585 10.85 13.68 4.35
CA ASP A 585 12.10 13.85 5.10
C ASP A 585 13.21 14.47 4.26
N PHE A 586 13.26 14.16 2.97
CA PHE A 586 14.17 14.79 2.05
C PHE A 586 13.84 16.28 1.87
N CYS A 587 12.58 16.61 1.60
CA CYS A 587 12.09 17.98 1.42
C CYS A 587 12.36 18.84 2.66
N ARG A 588 12.15 18.32 3.89
CA ARG A 588 12.53 19.00 5.14
C ARG A 588 14.00 19.41 5.17
N ARG A 589 14.90 18.56 4.68
CA ARG A 589 16.35 18.84 4.65
C ARG A 589 16.68 19.91 3.62
N VAL A 590 16.08 19.85 2.45
CA VAL A 590 16.26 20.85 1.38
C VAL A 590 15.77 22.22 1.84
N LEU A 591 14.55 22.31 2.40
CA LEU A 591 13.97 23.55 2.92
C LEU A 591 14.85 24.20 3.99
N ARG A 592 15.36 23.40 4.95
CA ARG A 592 16.23 23.90 6.03
C ARG A 592 17.56 24.45 5.52
N ARG A 593 18.11 23.89 4.44
CA ARG A 593 19.47 24.20 3.95
C ARG A 593 19.48 25.16 2.76
N ARG A 594 18.32 25.51 2.19
CA ARG A 594 18.19 26.32 0.96
C ARG A 594 19.05 25.79 -0.20
N GLY A 595 19.06 24.47 -0.36
CA GLY A 595 19.84 23.77 -1.37
C GLY A 595 20.16 22.33 -0.97
N TYR A 596 20.76 21.57 -1.89
CA TYR A 596 21.20 20.20 -1.62
C TYR A 596 22.63 19.96 -2.13
N GLU A 597 23.51 19.60 -1.22
CA GLU A 597 24.87 19.15 -1.53
C GLU A 597 24.88 17.62 -1.53
N LEU A 598 25.06 17.03 -2.70
CA LEU A 598 25.22 15.59 -2.83
C LEU A 598 26.63 15.20 -2.36
N ARG A 599 26.70 14.30 -1.39
CA ARG A 599 27.96 13.77 -0.86
C ARG A 599 28.10 12.30 -1.26
N SER A 600 29.30 11.93 -1.70
CA SER A 600 29.70 10.57 -2.00
C SER A 600 31.01 10.28 -1.26
N GLU A 601 31.21 9.04 -0.83
CA GLU A 601 32.50 8.61 -0.26
C GLU A 601 33.63 8.68 -1.29
N HIS A 602 33.30 8.60 -2.59
CA HIS A 602 34.26 8.43 -3.68
C HIS A 602 34.31 9.64 -4.64
N ALA A 603 33.56 10.71 -4.36
CA ALA A 603 33.53 11.91 -5.20
C ALA A 603 33.42 13.18 -4.37
N PRO A 604 33.97 14.32 -4.84
CA PRO A 604 33.84 15.59 -4.13
C PRO A 604 32.35 15.97 -3.97
N PRO A 605 31.99 16.71 -2.90
CA PRO A 605 30.63 17.21 -2.73
C PRO A 605 30.18 18.00 -3.96
N LEU A 606 28.98 17.67 -4.46
CA LEU A 606 28.39 18.29 -5.64
C LEU A 606 27.20 19.14 -5.22
N GLN A 607 27.29 20.45 -5.43
CA GLN A 607 26.18 21.35 -5.18
C GLN A 607 25.15 21.24 -6.32
N LEU A 608 24.00 20.64 -6.00
CA LEU A 608 22.89 20.55 -6.93
C LEU A 608 22.10 21.86 -6.95
N ARG A 609 21.70 22.26 -8.14
CA ARG A 609 20.92 23.45 -8.48
C ARG A 609 19.71 22.99 -9.29
N PHE A 610 18.66 22.60 -8.56
CA PHE A 610 17.44 22.11 -9.17
C PHE A 610 16.66 23.26 -9.82
N GLY A 611 16.61 23.26 -11.15
CA GLY A 611 15.75 24.18 -11.92
C GLY A 611 14.35 23.60 -12.17
N CYS A 612 14.22 22.28 -12.05
CA CYS A 612 12.98 21.56 -12.26
C CYS A 612 12.80 20.48 -11.20
N THR A 613 11.56 20.24 -10.80
CA THR A 613 11.17 19.04 -10.04
C THR A 613 10.07 18.27 -10.78
N VAL A 614 10.16 16.94 -10.76
CA VAL A 614 9.10 16.02 -11.18
C VAL A 614 8.51 15.37 -9.94
N VAL A 615 7.18 15.31 -9.87
CA VAL A 615 6.46 14.61 -8.80
C VAL A 615 5.37 13.71 -9.39
N ASP A 616 5.39 12.43 -9.00
CA ASP A 616 4.33 11.44 -9.29
C ASP A 616 3.88 10.79 -7.97
N PRO A 617 3.15 11.51 -7.11
CA PRO A 617 2.82 11.05 -5.78
C PRO A 617 1.80 9.90 -5.78
N PRO A 618 1.66 9.18 -4.66
CA PRO A 618 0.55 8.25 -4.48
C PRO A 618 -0.81 8.96 -4.61
N ARG A 619 -1.90 8.19 -4.73
CA ARG A 619 -3.27 8.73 -4.87
C ARG A 619 -3.67 9.78 -3.81
N ALA A 620 -3.00 9.84 -2.66
CA ALA A 620 -3.24 10.87 -1.64
C ALA A 620 -2.78 12.28 -2.05
N GLY A 621 -1.93 12.41 -3.08
CA GLY A 621 -1.27 13.68 -3.45
C GLY A 621 -0.01 13.96 -2.63
N LEU A 622 0.48 15.19 -2.71
CA LEU A 622 1.62 15.66 -1.93
C LEU A 622 1.21 15.98 -0.48
N ASP A 623 2.02 15.57 0.49
CA ASP A 623 1.93 16.08 1.85
C ASP A 623 2.30 17.57 1.91
N SER A 624 1.91 18.26 2.98
CA SER A 624 2.08 19.71 3.10
C SER A 624 3.54 20.15 3.03
N VAL A 625 4.48 19.35 3.56
CA VAL A 625 5.90 19.72 3.59
C VAL A 625 6.53 19.53 2.23
N THR A 626 6.19 18.44 1.54
CA THR A 626 6.62 18.22 0.16
C THR A 626 6.03 19.29 -0.76
N LEU A 627 4.75 19.64 -0.59
CA LEU A 627 4.07 20.68 -1.36
C LEU A 627 4.75 22.06 -1.18
N GLU A 628 5.10 22.42 0.05
CA GLU A 628 5.86 23.66 0.35
C GLU A 628 7.23 23.65 -0.33
N ALA A 629 7.95 22.53 -0.29
CA ALA A 629 9.24 22.40 -0.96
C ALA A 629 9.11 22.50 -2.48
N VAL A 630 8.10 21.83 -3.05
CA VAL A 630 7.82 21.83 -4.50
C VAL A 630 7.49 23.25 -5.00
N ALA A 631 6.75 24.04 -4.22
CA ALA A 631 6.47 25.45 -4.52
C ALA A 631 7.72 26.35 -4.56
N GLY A 632 8.89 25.83 -4.17
CA GLY A 632 10.15 26.55 -4.21
C GLY A 632 10.84 26.55 -5.59
N TYR A 633 10.60 25.54 -6.44
CA TYR A 633 11.30 25.34 -7.70
C TYR A 633 10.76 26.23 -8.83
N ASP A 634 11.58 26.46 -9.86
CA ASP A 634 11.17 27.32 -10.99
C ASP A 634 10.20 26.60 -11.93
N HIS A 635 10.41 25.29 -12.13
CA HIS A 635 9.54 24.43 -12.92
C HIS A 635 9.08 23.23 -12.08
N VAL A 636 7.78 22.95 -12.12
CA VAL A 636 7.18 21.76 -11.50
C VAL A 636 6.43 20.97 -12.57
N LEU A 637 6.84 19.72 -12.75
CA LEU A 637 6.17 18.74 -13.59
C LEU A 637 5.44 17.77 -12.66
N TYR A 638 4.12 17.90 -12.57
CA TYR A 638 3.30 17.13 -11.65
C TYR A 638 2.46 16.13 -12.45
N VAL A 639 2.67 14.83 -12.22
CA VAL A 639 1.84 13.73 -12.73
C VAL A 639 0.91 13.23 -11.61
N SER A 640 -0.36 12.98 -11.90
CA SER A 640 -1.32 12.51 -10.90
C SER A 640 -2.35 11.55 -11.48
N CYS A 641 -2.43 10.36 -10.90
CA CYS A 641 -3.53 9.41 -11.12
C CYS A 641 -4.79 9.72 -10.29
N ASN A 642 -4.78 10.79 -9.47
CA ASN A 642 -5.93 11.28 -8.72
C ASN A 642 -6.18 12.78 -9.01
N PRO A 643 -7.16 13.10 -9.89
CA PRO A 643 -7.51 14.47 -10.23
C PRO A 643 -7.93 15.33 -9.02
N GLN A 644 -8.62 14.75 -8.03
CA GLN A 644 -9.06 15.50 -6.84
C GLN A 644 -7.86 15.94 -5.99
N ALA A 645 -6.89 15.05 -5.77
CA ALA A 645 -5.67 15.39 -5.04
C ALA A 645 -4.85 16.45 -5.79
N LEU A 646 -4.76 16.33 -7.12
CA LEU A 646 -4.10 17.32 -7.97
C LEU A 646 -4.75 18.70 -7.81
N ARG A 647 -6.07 18.80 -7.88
CA ARG A 647 -6.80 20.06 -7.67
C ARG A 647 -6.44 20.70 -6.32
N SER A 648 -6.48 19.93 -5.23
CA SER A 648 -6.15 20.45 -3.90
C SER A 648 -4.71 20.92 -3.77
N ASN A 649 -3.77 20.30 -4.49
CA ASN A 649 -2.39 20.78 -4.54
C ASN A 649 -2.23 22.02 -5.44
N LEU A 650 -2.99 22.10 -6.56
CA LEU A 650 -3.03 23.29 -7.41
C LEU A 650 -3.56 24.53 -6.68
N GLU A 651 -4.54 24.39 -5.77
CA GLU A 651 -5.02 25.48 -4.91
C GLU A 651 -3.88 26.19 -4.16
N VAL A 652 -2.82 25.46 -3.81
CA VAL A 652 -1.62 26.01 -3.16
C VAL A 652 -0.60 26.49 -4.19
N LEU A 653 -0.29 25.68 -5.20
CA LEU A 653 0.78 25.97 -6.17
C LEU A 653 0.48 27.19 -7.04
N LEU A 654 -0.80 27.45 -7.36
CA LEU A 654 -1.24 28.63 -8.11
C LEU A 654 -0.96 29.96 -7.39
N ASN A 655 -0.66 29.94 -6.09
CA ASN A 655 -0.23 31.16 -5.39
C ASN A 655 1.17 31.62 -5.83
N THR A 656 1.98 30.72 -6.39
CA THR A 656 3.40 30.97 -6.72
C THR A 656 3.73 30.68 -8.18
N HIS A 657 2.94 29.86 -8.85
CA HIS A 657 3.19 29.40 -10.22
C HIS A 657 2.02 29.71 -11.15
N ASP A 658 2.35 29.87 -12.42
CA ASP A 658 1.41 29.81 -13.53
C ASP A 658 1.36 28.39 -14.12
N VAL A 659 0.17 27.96 -14.54
CA VAL A 659 -0.01 26.74 -15.32
C VAL A 659 0.34 27.03 -16.77
N CYS A 660 1.36 26.34 -17.28
CA CYS A 660 1.82 26.51 -18.66
C CYS A 660 1.19 25.49 -19.61
N ARG A 661 1.12 24.23 -19.20
CA ARG A 661 0.52 23.14 -19.99
C ARG A 661 -0.22 22.17 -19.07
N LEU A 662 -1.28 21.56 -19.60
CA LEU A 662 -2.12 20.59 -18.91
C LEU A 662 -2.50 19.49 -19.91
N VAL A 663 -2.32 18.23 -19.51
CA VAL A 663 -2.69 17.08 -20.33
C VAL A 663 -3.55 16.09 -19.56
N LEU A 664 -4.57 15.58 -20.23
CA LEU A 664 -5.38 14.43 -19.84
C LEU A 664 -4.81 13.17 -20.49
N LEU A 665 -4.50 12.17 -19.68
CA LEU A 665 -3.97 10.89 -20.09
C LEU A 665 -5.05 9.80 -19.90
N ASP A 666 -5.52 9.21 -21.00
CA ASP A 666 -6.57 8.17 -20.95
C ASP A 666 -5.99 6.80 -20.56
N HIS A 667 -5.65 6.67 -19.28
CA HIS A 667 -4.99 5.48 -18.73
C HIS A 667 -5.82 4.19 -18.86
N PHE A 668 -7.12 4.32 -18.65
CA PHE A 668 -8.06 3.21 -18.66
C PHE A 668 -9.29 3.55 -19.51
N PRO A 669 -9.23 3.28 -20.83
CA PRO A 669 -10.38 3.35 -21.69
C PRO A 669 -11.53 2.49 -21.17
N CYS A 670 -12.76 2.91 -21.45
CA CYS A 670 -14.01 2.34 -20.96
C CYS A 670 -14.16 2.41 -19.43
N SER A 671 -13.62 3.43 -18.76
CA SER A 671 -13.74 3.64 -17.32
C SER A 671 -13.83 5.13 -16.97
N ALA A 672 -14.23 5.48 -15.74
CA ALA A 672 -14.23 6.88 -15.30
C ALA A 672 -12.83 7.41 -14.88
N HIS A 673 -11.80 6.56 -14.89
CA HIS A 673 -10.47 6.96 -14.42
C HIS A 673 -9.80 7.90 -15.42
N VAL A 674 -9.13 8.91 -14.86
CA VAL A 674 -8.35 9.90 -15.59
C VAL A 674 -7.03 10.11 -14.86
N GLU A 675 -5.94 10.12 -15.61
CA GLU A 675 -4.64 10.59 -15.14
C GLU A 675 -4.36 11.96 -15.77
N MET A 676 -3.69 12.83 -15.04
CA MET A 676 -3.42 14.19 -15.46
C MET A 676 -1.95 14.51 -15.24
N ALA A 677 -1.35 15.28 -16.14
CA ALA A 677 -0.06 15.91 -15.88
C ALA A 677 -0.14 17.42 -16.14
N VAL A 678 0.55 18.18 -15.30
CA VAL A 678 0.57 19.64 -15.34
C VAL A 678 2.00 20.15 -15.28
N HIS A 679 2.30 21.13 -16.12
CA HIS A 679 3.53 21.90 -16.06
C HIS A 679 3.23 23.27 -15.46
N LEU A 680 3.89 23.54 -14.34
CA LEU A 680 3.82 24.80 -13.62
C LEU A 680 5.15 25.53 -13.75
N ARG A 681 5.10 26.84 -13.95
CA ARG A 681 6.28 27.72 -13.96
C ARG A 681 6.12 28.82 -12.93
N LYS A 682 7.14 29.03 -12.12
CA LYS A 682 7.12 30.03 -11.05
C LYS A 682 6.95 31.43 -11.64
N ARG A 683 6.11 32.26 -11.02
CA ARG A 683 5.92 33.66 -11.41
C ARG A 683 7.20 34.43 -11.12
N SER A 684 7.67 35.19 -12.09
CA SER A 684 8.72 36.18 -11.87
C SER A 684 8.18 37.29 -10.96
N ASN A 685 8.73 37.44 -9.75
CA ASN A 685 8.39 38.56 -8.88
C ASN A 685 8.85 39.86 -9.55
N ALA A 686 7.91 40.75 -9.91
CA ALA A 686 8.20 42.09 -10.42
C ALA A 686 8.74 43.06 -9.33
N ALA A 687 9.44 42.56 -8.30
CA ALA A 687 9.82 43.32 -7.10
C ALA A 687 11.29 43.15 -6.68
N GLU A 688 12.15 42.63 -7.55
CA GLU A 688 13.61 42.69 -7.38
C GLU A 688 14.24 43.40 -8.59
N SER A 689 13.94 44.70 -8.74
CA SER A 689 14.70 45.62 -9.60
C SER A 689 15.07 46.89 -8.86
#